data_AF-A0A542KNF4-F1
#
_entry.id   AF-A0A542KNF4-F1
#
_cell.length_a   1.000
_cell.length_b   1.000
_cell.length_c   1.000
_cell.angle_alpha   90.00
_cell.angle_beta   90.00
_cell.angle_gamma   90.00
#
_symmetry.space_group_name_H-M   'P 1'
#
loop_
_entity.id
_entity.type
_entity.pdbx_description
1 polymer ?
#
loop_
_entity_poly.entity_id
_entity_poly.type
_entity_poly.pdbx_seq_one_letter_code
_entity_poly.pdbx_strand_id
1 'polypeptide(L)'
;MTGVTEDYAPHPHIGGRVAALRALTAWRAAAPGAPRVVVLTGDSGSGRSRLITGFLMLCDPDYRKRLPLEDMDPSTVPPELPAPAVPAPDGLTAAQVLWLLAEHYELNATSTEGVYAELAARAEPVTVVVPDVDRAGPVRAADEPARLVREVLAPLAATETVRLLAEVPRPLAAELAGSLPAGSVQVVDLDEPEWADPEGLVLHAQAALDPEFGAPELPFTVDPAVRLALGAAIGSRAGTSPLVVQLAVNCALMAPEGYDPADERHLPTSVGEALDLHARRLGADPRTLRMLLAPLALAEADGIPVQLWPRLASAIAGQDMSQAFADGMLLVGPFVQPEERAEDGGRTLLRLFHPAVGDEVRAGLPNVRAAQTQVAMALLEAVPEQDWSKADPYVRDHIAGHTLEAGLLPQLLTDPGLFVHADPVSLRAAVEAVPPGELGAPARTYLRTAPLLTRTQAEVVLRAALLETAFVEDGLPEYADAVHGRLGLDLPWRTLWSLPVGGVDAVTVGSAPRPEGPAVPVAVLVVPAGTPGARPVGEDAGGAGSAVLVRGLVSGEDLGDVDPAHVLRPSEEERAGAPLGLSRGADYLRVWDRGSEEVVAALISDTPFTAADLSPDGILLVATERGAKALRIRSADPAIAS
;
A
#
# COMPACT_ATOMS: atom_id res chain seq x y z
N MET A 1 41.29 22.54 -27.22
CA MET A 1 42.62 21.98 -26.94
C MET A 1 42.42 20.57 -26.46
N THR A 2 43.14 19.65 -27.10
CA THR A 2 43.08 18.19 -26.99
C THR A 2 43.12 17.67 -25.55
N GLY A 3 42.05 16.99 -25.13
CA GLY A 3 42.05 16.13 -23.95
C GLY A 3 41.93 14.69 -24.43
N VAL A 4 42.97 13.90 -24.18
CA VAL A 4 43.00 12.46 -24.34
C VAL A 4 41.81 11.89 -23.56
N THR A 5 40.90 11.17 -24.23
CA THR A 5 39.92 10.34 -23.52
C THR A 5 40.69 9.19 -22.91
N GLU A 6 41.04 9.30 -21.63
CA GLU A 6 41.37 8.11 -20.84
C GLU A 6 40.17 7.16 -20.95
N ASP A 7 40.40 5.92 -21.37
CA ASP A 7 39.38 4.88 -21.43
C ASP A 7 39.03 4.48 -19.98
N TYR A 8 38.14 5.26 -19.35
CA TYR A 8 37.59 4.93 -18.04
C TYR A 8 36.62 3.75 -18.16
N ALA A 9 36.67 2.86 -17.18
CA ALA A 9 35.69 1.79 -17.07
C ALA A 9 34.30 2.36 -16.72
N PRO A 10 33.22 1.83 -17.34
CA PRO A 10 31.87 2.21 -16.96
C PRO A 10 31.54 1.71 -15.55
N HIS A 11 30.54 2.33 -14.92
CA HIS A 11 30.03 1.86 -13.63
C HIS A 11 29.52 0.41 -13.77
N PRO A 12 29.97 -0.56 -12.96
CA PRO A 12 29.70 -1.99 -13.19
C PRO A 12 28.21 -2.36 -13.13
N HIS A 13 27.43 -1.68 -12.29
CA HIS A 13 25.97 -1.86 -12.28
C HIS A 13 25.25 -1.14 -13.42
N ILE A 14 25.65 0.07 -13.80
CA ILE A 14 24.89 0.90 -14.74
C ILE A 14 25.30 0.60 -16.20
N GLY A 15 26.59 0.36 -16.43
CA GLY A 15 27.19 0.13 -17.73
C GLY A 15 27.46 1.40 -18.56
N GLY A 16 26.89 2.54 -18.17
CA GLY A 16 26.92 3.78 -18.96
C GLY A 16 26.28 4.98 -18.25
N ARG A 17 25.63 5.86 -19.01
CA ARG A 17 24.93 7.09 -18.54
C ARG A 17 25.84 8.11 -17.85
N VAL A 18 27.06 8.27 -18.38
CA VAL A 18 28.12 9.13 -17.82
C VAL A 18 27.63 10.57 -17.58
N ALA A 19 26.91 11.17 -18.54
CA ALA A 19 26.42 12.54 -18.40
C ALA A 19 25.48 12.70 -17.19
N ALA A 20 24.52 11.79 -17.03
CA ALA A 20 23.59 11.79 -15.91
C ALA A 20 24.32 11.55 -14.58
N LEU A 21 25.26 10.59 -14.53
CA LEU A 21 26.08 10.35 -13.33
C LEU A 21 26.93 11.56 -12.93
N ARG A 22 27.50 12.30 -13.89
CA ARG A 22 28.20 13.56 -13.62
C ARG A 22 27.27 14.60 -13.01
N ALA A 23 26.04 14.74 -13.52
CA ALA A 23 25.06 15.66 -12.95
C ALA A 23 24.66 15.29 -11.51
N LEU A 24 24.39 13.99 -11.26
CA LEU A 24 24.09 13.51 -9.90
C LEU A 24 25.27 13.68 -8.95
N THR A 25 26.49 13.45 -9.43
CA THR A 25 27.73 13.68 -8.67
C THR A 25 27.92 15.15 -8.30
N ALA A 26 27.73 16.07 -9.25
CA ALA A 26 27.79 17.51 -9.01
C ALA A 26 26.71 17.97 -8.03
N TRP A 27 25.49 17.44 -8.14
CA TRP A 27 24.41 17.68 -7.19
C TRP A 27 24.77 17.19 -5.78
N ARG A 28 25.31 15.96 -5.65
CA ARG A 28 25.70 15.38 -4.36
C ARG A 28 26.79 16.18 -3.68
N ALA A 29 27.77 16.65 -4.45
CA ALA A 29 28.88 17.47 -3.98
C ALA A 29 28.49 18.92 -3.64
N ALA A 30 27.25 19.33 -3.91
CA ALA A 30 26.82 20.72 -3.83
C ALA A 30 27.77 21.65 -4.62
N ALA A 31 28.17 21.22 -5.82
CA ALA A 31 29.08 21.99 -6.66
C ALA A 31 28.51 23.40 -6.95
N PRO A 32 29.36 24.43 -7.13
CA PRO A 32 28.89 25.78 -7.43
C PRO A 32 27.95 25.81 -8.65
N GLY A 33 26.73 26.32 -8.46
CA GLY A 33 25.70 26.38 -9.50
C GLY A 33 24.88 25.10 -9.68
N ALA A 34 25.18 24.02 -8.96
CA ALA A 34 24.34 22.83 -8.94
C ALA A 34 23.03 23.11 -8.19
N PRO A 35 21.87 22.76 -8.75
CA PRO A 35 20.58 22.97 -8.10
C PRO A 35 20.45 22.13 -6.83
N ARG A 36 19.51 22.51 -5.96
CA ARG A 36 19.18 21.76 -4.74
C ARG A 36 18.29 20.56 -5.06
N VAL A 37 17.46 20.68 -6.10
CA VAL A 37 16.51 19.66 -6.52
C VAL A 37 16.92 19.09 -7.86
N VAL A 38 16.99 17.77 -7.98
CA VAL A 38 17.10 17.05 -9.25
C VAL A 38 15.86 16.19 -9.43
N VAL A 39 15.20 16.33 -10.57
CA VAL A 39 14.08 15.50 -10.98
C VAL A 39 14.57 14.59 -12.10
N LEU A 40 14.71 13.30 -11.80
CA LEU A 40 15.03 12.28 -12.78
C LEU A 40 13.74 11.78 -13.44
N THR A 41 13.68 11.82 -14.76
CA THR A 41 12.53 11.38 -15.54
C THR A 41 12.98 10.65 -16.80
N GLY A 42 12.02 10.09 -17.52
CA GLY A 42 12.20 9.31 -18.74
C GLY A 42 11.00 8.40 -18.92
N ASP A 43 10.87 7.85 -20.12
CA ASP A 43 9.85 6.88 -20.48
C ASP A 43 10.03 5.58 -19.68
N SER A 44 8.94 4.82 -19.55
CA SER A 44 8.93 3.55 -18.83
C SER A 44 9.97 2.59 -19.42
N GLY A 45 10.92 2.11 -18.61
CA GLY A 45 12.02 1.26 -19.07
C GLY A 45 13.27 1.98 -19.60
N SER A 46 13.37 3.31 -19.45
CA SER A 46 14.57 4.11 -19.78
C SER A 46 15.80 3.84 -18.88
N GLY A 47 15.59 3.13 -17.76
CA GLY A 47 16.65 2.73 -16.82
C GLY A 47 16.85 3.68 -15.64
N ARG A 48 15.87 4.51 -15.30
CA ARG A 48 15.90 5.46 -14.17
C ARG A 48 16.21 4.77 -12.83
N SER A 49 15.47 3.72 -12.47
CA SER A 49 15.70 2.97 -11.22
C SER A 49 17.10 2.34 -11.18
N ARG A 50 17.61 1.86 -12.32
CA ARG A 50 18.97 1.31 -12.44
C ARG A 50 20.05 2.38 -12.23
N LEU A 51 19.85 3.57 -12.80
CA LEU A 51 20.74 4.71 -12.60
C LEU A 51 20.77 5.15 -11.13
N ILE A 52 19.60 5.32 -10.49
CA ILE A 52 19.53 5.69 -9.07
C ILE A 52 20.16 4.62 -8.19
N THR A 53 19.86 3.34 -8.43
CA THR A 53 20.45 2.25 -7.66
C THR A 53 21.98 2.28 -7.75
N GLY A 54 22.55 2.38 -8.95
CA GLY A 54 24.01 2.47 -9.12
C GLY A 54 24.60 3.74 -8.50
N PHE A 55 23.93 4.88 -8.61
CA PHE A 55 24.35 6.11 -7.94
C PHE A 55 24.33 5.98 -6.40
N LEU A 56 23.31 5.33 -5.83
CA LEU A 56 23.24 5.05 -4.40
C LEU A 56 24.32 4.06 -3.96
N MET A 57 24.68 3.06 -4.78
CA MET A 57 25.83 2.18 -4.51
C MET A 57 27.15 2.95 -4.41
N LEU A 58 27.32 4.06 -5.15
CA LEU A 58 28.48 4.95 -5.00
C LEU A 58 28.43 5.79 -3.71
N CYS A 59 27.24 6.09 -3.20
CA CYS A 59 27.04 6.89 -1.98
C CYS A 59 27.10 6.04 -0.70
N ASP A 60 26.75 4.77 -0.78
CA ASP A 60 26.72 3.85 0.34
C ASP A 60 28.12 3.29 0.64
N PRO A 61 28.67 3.46 1.86
CA PRO A 61 30.01 2.99 2.20
C PRO A 61 30.24 1.48 2.00
N ASP A 62 29.20 0.65 2.18
CA ASP A 62 29.28 -0.80 2.08
C ASP A 62 29.37 -1.31 0.66
N TYR A 63 28.67 -0.65 -0.26
CA TYR A 63 28.75 -0.93 -1.70
C TYR A 63 29.93 -0.23 -2.35
N ARG A 64 30.21 1.03 -1.98
CA ARG A 64 31.27 1.87 -2.56
C ARG A 64 32.64 1.19 -2.52
N LYS A 65 33.00 0.53 -1.42
CA LYS A 65 34.28 -0.19 -1.27
C LYS A 65 34.43 -1.44 -2.15
N ARG A 66 33.35 -1.91 -2.77
CA ARG A 66 33.33 -3.06 -3.70
C ARG A 66 33.44 -2.63 -5.17
N LEU A 67 33.34 -1.34 -5.44
CA LEU A 67 33.39 -0.79 -6.80
C LEU A 67 34.84 -0.44 -7.18
N PRO A 68 35.22 -0.64 -8.45
CA PRO A 68 36.56 -0.32 -8.97
C PRO A 68 36.69 1.20 -9.22
N LEU A 69 36.65 2.01 -8.16
CA LEU A 69 36.59 3.48 -8.28
C LEU A 69 37.80 4.10 -8.99
N GLU A 70 38.97 3.46 -8.89
CA GLU A 70 40.21 3.93 -9.53
C GLU A 70 40.18 3.81 -11.06
N ASP A 71 39.37 2.89 -11.59
CA ASP A 71 39.23 2.66 -13.02
C ASP A 71 38.10 3.52 -13.63
N MET A 72 37.26 4.12 -12.79
CA MET A 72 36.10 4.92 -13.21
C MET A 72 36.47 6.39 -13.44
N ASP A 73 35.67 7.08 -14.26
CA ASP A 73 35.79 8.53 -14.45
C ASP A 73 35.55 9.26 -13.11
N PRO A 74 36.54 9.98 -12.55
CA PRO A 74 36.41 10.66 -11.27
C PRO A 74 35.25 11.66 -11.20
N SER A 75 34.82 12.23 -12.33
CA SER A 75 33.68 13.15 -12.40
C SER A 75 32.32 12.47 -12.24
N THR A 76 32.27 11.14 -12.32
CA THR A 76 31.07 10.31 -12.08
C THR A 76 31.02 9.71 -10.67
N VAL A 77 32.06 9.93 -9.87
CA VAL A 77 32.18 9.38 -8.52
C VAL A 77 31.84 10.48 -7.50
N PRO A 78 30.71 10.38 -6.78
CA PRO A 78 30.35 11.35 -5.75
C PRO A 78 31.37 11.37 -4.60
N PRO A 79 31.51 12.53 -3.93
CA PRO A 79 32.37 12.64 -2.75
C PRO A 79 31.86 11.74 -1.62
N GLU A 80 32.77 11.33 -0.75
CA GLU A 80 32.44 10.54 0.42
C GLU A 80 31.72 11.41 1.46
N LEU A 81 30.41 11.23 1.54
CA LEU A 81 29.48 11.92 2.42
C LEU A 81 28.56 10.88 3.08
N PRO A 82 27.88 11.19 4.20
CA PRO A 82 26.88 10.28 4.78
C PRO A 82 25.86 9.80 3.73
N ALA A 83 25.41 8.56 3.82
CA ALA A 83 24.39 8.05 2.89
C ALA A 83 23.12 8.92 2.95
N PRO A 84 22.46 9.22 1.81
CA PRO A 84 21.21 9.96 1.82
C PRO A 84 20.08 9.12 2.43
N ALA A 85 19.02 9.79 2.90
CA ALA A 85 17.77 9.10 3.22
C ALA A 85 17.11 8.62 1.93
N VAL A 86 16.69 7.36 1.88
CA VAL A 86 16.06 6.74 0.71
C VAL A 86 14.71 6.12 1.09
N PRO A 87 13.64 6.92 1.27
CA PRO A 87 12.32 6.36 1.54
C PRO A 87 11.77 5.72 0.26
N ALA A 88 11.79 4.40 0.17
CA ALA A 88 11.27 3.66 -0.98
C ALA A 88 9.73 3.76 -1.01
N PRO A 89 9.10 4.32 -2.07
CA PRO A 89 7.65 4.51 -2.10
C PRO A 89 6.84 3.25 -2.38
N ASP A 90 7.47 2.14 -2.78
CA ASP A 90 6.80 0.94 -3.28
C ASP A 90 5.72 0.44 -2.29
N GLY A 91 4.46 0.45 -2.73
CA GLY A 91 3.32 0.04 -1.92
C GLY A 91 2.94 1.00 -0.76
N LEU A 92 3.69 2.08 -0.56
CA LEU A 92 3.49 3.03 0.53
C LEU A 92 2.68 4.25 0.09
N THR A 93 1.82 4.73 0.98
CA THR A 93 1.15 6.02 0.83
C THR A 93 2.14 7.19 1.01
N ALA A 94 1.80 8.35 0.45
CA ALA A 94 2.55 9.59 0.59
C ALA A 94 2.84 9.92 2.06
N ALA A 95 1.85 9.74 2.93
CA ALA A 95 2.02 9.93 4.37
C ALA A 95 3.05 8.96 4.97
N GLN A 96 3.01 7.67 4.61
CA GLN A 96 3.98 6.68 5.08
C GLN A 96 5.41 7.01 4.61
N VAL A 97 5.58 7.44 3.35
CA VAL A 97 6.87 7.88 2.81
C VAL A 97 7.44 9.05 3.61
N LEU A 98 6.61 10.04 3.98
CA LEU A 98 7.03 11.16 4.83
C LEU A 98 7.43 10.70 6.24
N TRP A 99 6.69 9.75 6.82
CA TRP A 99 7.00 9.21 8.15
C TRP A 99 8.30 8.39 8.17
N LEU A 100 8.64 7.68 7.08
CA LEU A 100 9.96 7.04 6.96
C LEU A 100 11.10 8.07 7.01
N LEU A 101 10.90 9.26 6.45
CA LEU A 101 11.88 10.34 6.57
C LEU A 101 11.97 10.88 8.00
N ALA A 102 10.83 11.04 8.66
CA ALA A 102 10.79 11.47 10.05
C ALA A 102 11.51 10.48 10.97
N GLU A 103 11.31 9.18 10.77
CA GLU A 103 12.01 8.11 11.47
C GLU A 103 13.52 8.14 11.17
N HIS A 104 13.91 8.19 9.90
CA HIS A 104 15.32 8.20 9.49
C HIS A 104 16.11 9.37 10.10
N TYR A 105 15.49 10.54 10.20
CA TYR A 105 16.12 11.74 10.78
C TYR A 105 15.83 11.93 12.28
N GLU A 106 15.19 10.96 12.92
CA GLU A 106 14.84 10.96 14.34
C GLU A 106 14.07 12.22 14.78
N LEU A 107 13.09 12.64 13.96
CA LEU A 107 12.26 13.81 14.23
C LEU A 107 11.21 13.50 15.30
N ASN A 108 10.88 14.49 16.14
CA ASN A 108 9.87 14.35 17.21
C ASN A 108 8.48 14.81 16.75
N ALA A 109 8.25 14.83 15.44
CA ALA A 109 7.03 15.33 14.85
C ALA A 109 5.84 14.42 15.19
N THR A 110 4.70 15.01 15.53
CA THR A 110 3.43 14.30 15.74
C THR A 110 2.41 14.58 14.62
N SER A 111 2.83 15.31 13.59
CA SER A 111 2.02 15.68 12.42
C SER A 111 2.91 15.83 11.18
N THR A 112 2.32 15.74 9.99
CA THR A 112 3.04 15.94 8.71
C THR A 112 3.62 17.35 8.60
N GLU A 113 2.89 18.37 9.04
CA GLU A 113 3.40 19.76 9.10
C GLU A 113 4.60 19.90 10.04
N GLY A 114 4.58 19.17 11.17
CA GLY A 114 5.69 19.11 12.12
C GLY A 114 6.96 18.54 11.51
N VAL A 115 6.86 17.53 10.63
CA VAL A 115 8.01 16.96 9.92
C VAL A 115 8.71 18.02 9.09
N TYR A 116 7.97 18.80 8.29
CA TYR A 116 8.56 19.87 7.47
C TYR A 116 9.17 20.98 8.33
N ALA A 117 8.51 21.37 9.41
CA ALA A 117 9.02 22.40 10.32
C ALA A 117 10.35 21.98 10.98
N GLU A 118 10.47 20.73 11.43
CA GLU A 118 11.71 20.21 12.01
C GLU A 118 12.83 20.06 10.98
N LEU A 119 12.52 19.61 9.76
CA LEU A 119 13.49 19.57 8.66
C LEU A 119 14.01 20.98 8.32
N ALA A 120 13.12 21.97 8.24
CA ALA A 120 13.47 23.36 7.97
C ALA A 120 14.34 23.99 9.07
N ALA A 121 14.20 23.53 10.32
CA ALA A 121 14.96 24.04 11.46
C ALA A 121 16.38 23.45 11.60
N ARG A 122 16.76 22.49 10.74
CA ARG A 122 18.09 21.86 10.81
C ARG A 122 19.20 22.84 10.46
N ALA A 123 20.31 22.77 11.20
CA ALA A 123 21.48 23.61 10.96
C ALA A 123 22.23 23.22 9.68
N GLU A 124 22.24 21.92 9.34
CA GLU A 124 22.89 21.38 8.15
C GLU A 124 21.86 20.82 7.17
N PRO A 125 22.05 21.02 5.86
CA PRO A 125 21.16 20.45 4.86
C PRO A 125 21.18 18.92 4.88
N VAL A 126 20.00 18.32 4.75
CA VAL A 126 19.82 16.88 4.62
C VAL A 126 19.66 16.47 3.16
N THR A 127 20.05 15.25 2.81
CA THR A 127 19.97 14.73 1.43
C THR A 127 18.93 13.62 1.35
N VAL A 128 17.95 13.77 0.47
CA VAL A 128 16.85 12.83 0.29
C VAL A 128 16.84 12.35 -1.16
N VAL A 129 16.76 11.04 -1.36
CA VAL A 129 16.61 10.40 -2.66
C VAL A 129 15.32 9.59 -2.66
N VAL A 130 14.32 9.96 -3.47
CA VAL A 130 13.05 9.22 -3.56
C VAL A 130 13.01 8.49 -4.92
N PRO A 131 13.30 7.18 -4.96
CA PRO A 131 13.23 6.39 -6.19
C PRO A 131 11.78 6.02 -6.54
N ASP A 132 11.55 5.56 -7.78
CA ASP A 132 10.36 4.82 -8.19
C ASP A 132 8.99 5.42 -7.73
N VAL A 133 8.79 6.73 -7.88
CA VAL A 133 7.55 7.39 -7.46
C VAL A 133 6.30 6.81 -8.14
N ASP A 134 6.42 6.27 -9.35
CA ASP A 134 5.31 5.58 -10.03
C ASP A 134 4.82 4.31 -9.31
N ARG A 135 5.60 3.77 -8.39
CA ARG A 135 5.25 2.58 -7.59
C ARG A 135 4.59 2.92 -6.25
N ALA A 136 4.37 4.21 -5.98
CA ALA A 136 3.72 4.65 -4.75
C ALA A 136 2.29 4.11 -4.64
N GLY A 137 1.92 3.76 -3.41
CA GLY A 137 0.56 3.39 -3.02
C GLY A 137 0.28 1.88 -3.10
N PRO A 138 -0.58 1.38 -2.19
CA PRO A 138 -0.96 -0.04 -2.17
C PRO A 138 -2.03 -0.41 -3.21
N VAL A 139 -2.63 0.60 -3.87
CA VAL A 139 -3.70 0.43 -4.86
C VAL A 139 -3.38 1.27 -6.08
N ARG A 140 -3.20 0.62 -7.25
CA ARG A 140 -2.76 1.32 -8.46
C ARG A 140 -3.73 2.43 -8.90
N ALA A 141 -5.03 2.18 -8.77
CA ALA A 141 -6.06 3.12 -9.21
C ALA A 141 -6.29 4.31 -8.26
N ALA A 142 -5.56 4.41 -7.15
CA ALA A 142 -5.71 5.48 -6.16
C ALA A 142 -4.91 6.77 -6.49
N ASP A 143 -4.12 6.77 -7.58
CA ASP A 143 -3.29 7.92 -8.03
C ASP A 143 -2.32 8.45 -6.95
N GLU A 144 -1.80 7.54 -6.11
CA GLU A 144 -0.86 7.87 -5.04
C GLU A 144 0.45 8.53 -5.53
N PRO A 145 1.02 8.21 -6.72
CA PRO A 145 2.18 8.93 -7.24
C PRO A 145 1.96 10.44 -7.35
N ALA A 146 0.78 10.88 -7.80
CA ALA A 146 0.45 12.29 -7.90
C ALA A 146 0.30 12.93 -6.51
N ARG A 147 -0.28 12.20 -5.54
CA ARG A 147 -0.35 12.62 -4.15
C ARG A 147 1.03 12.75 -3.52
N LEU A 148 1.92 11.78 -3.73
CA LEU A 148 3.30 11.83 -3.23
C LEU A 148 4.05 13.05 -3.78
N VAL A 149 3.88 13.37 -5.06
CA VAL A 149 4.48 14.58 -5.64
C VAL A 149 3.95 15.86 -4.98
N ARG A 150 2.62 16.00 -4.84
CA ARG A 150 1.97 17.21 -4.32
C ARG A 150 2.12 17.40 -2.82
N GLU A 151 1.91 16.33 -2.06
CA GLU A 151 1.81 16.35 -0.60
C GLU A 151 3.17 16.15 0.08
N VAL A 152 4.18 15.63 -0.64
CA VAL A 152 5.52 15.32 -0.08
C VAL A 152 6.66 15.93 -0.87
N LEU A 153 6.83 15.58 -2.15
CA LEU A 153 8.02 16.00 -2.89
C LEU A 153 8.06 17.51 -3.12
N ALA A 154 6.93 18.15 -3.43
CA ALA A 154 6.87 19.60 -3.59
C ALA A 154 7.17 20.35 -2.26
N PRO A 155 6.56 20.00 -1.11
CA PRO A 155 6.95 20.55 0.19
C PRO A 155 8.43 20.32 0.56
N LEU A 156 8.97 19.12 0.32
CA LEU A 156 10.40 18.84 0.54
C LEU A 156 11.28 19.70 -0.36
N ALA A 157 10.92 19.82 -1.65
CA ALA A 157 11.62 20.66 -2.61
C ALA A 157 11.55 22.14 -2.24
N ALA A 158 10.48 22.62 -1.59
CA ALA A 158 10.38 23.99 -1.09
C ALA A 158 11.19 24.24 0.20
N THR A 159 11.57 23.19 0.93
CA THR A 159 12.30 23.31 2.21
C THR A 159 13.79 23.50 1.97
N GLU A 160 14.35 24.71 2.18
CA GLU A 160 15.73 25.07 1.79
C GLU A 160 16.85 24.21 2.39
N THR A 161 16.60 23.58 3.53
CA THR A 161 17.52 22.63 4.17
C THR A 161 17.47 21.22 3.57
N VAL A 162 16.62 20.95 2.57
CA VAL A 162 16.48 19.63 1.94
C VAL A 162 17.07 19.63 0.54
N ARG A 163 18.07 18.79 0.28
CA ARG A 163 18.60 18.50 -1.06
C ARG A 163 17.92 17.24 -1.60
N LEU A 164 17.09 17.40 -2.64
CA LEU A 164 16.18 16.35 -3.13
C LEU A 164 16.64 15.81 -4.50
N LEU A 165 16.70 14.50 -4.63
CA LEU A 165 16.70 13.78 -5.91
C LEU A 165 15.43 12.93 -5.94
N ALA A 166 14.57 13.12 -6.93
CA ALA A 166 13.36 12.33 -7.07
C ALA A 166 13.28 11.72 -8.46
N GLU A 167 13.03 10.41 -8.55
CA GLU A 167 12.59 9.78 -9.79
C GLU A 167 11.10 9.96 -9.94
N VAL A 168 10.67 10.63 -11.01
CA VAL A 168 9.26 11.00 -11.17
C VAL A 168 8.82 10.73 -12.60
N PRO A 169 7.60 10.20 -12.84
CA PRO A 169 7.03 10.11 -14.18
C PRO A 169 7.00 11.45 -14.89
N ARG A 170 7.29 11.46 -16.20
CA ARG A 170 7.41 12.68 -17.02
C ARG A 170 6.25 13.68 -16.86
N PRO A 171 4.97 13.27 -16.81
CA PRO A 171 3.86 14.21 -16.57
C PRO A 171 3.95 14.93 -15.23
N LEU A 172 4.37 14.23 -14.18
CA LEU A 172 4.50 14.77 -12.81
C LEU A 172 5.83 15.49 -12.58
N ALA A 173 6.88 15.15 -13.35
CA ALA A 173 8.16 15.85 -13.33
C ALA A 173 8.00 17.33 -13.72
N ALA A 174 7.19 17.62 -14.74
CA ALA A 174 6.87 18.98 -15.15
C ALA A 174 6.07 19.75 -14.09
N GLU A 175 5.11 19.09 -13.43
CA GLU A 175 4.34 19.65 -12.31
C GLU A 175 5.27 20.07 -11.16
N LEU A 176 6.15 19.15 -10.72
CA LEU A 176 7.10 19.40 -9.64
C LEU A 176 8.08 20.52 -9.99
N ALA A 177 8.73 20.44 -11.16
CA ALA A 177 9.71 21.45 -11.58
C ALA A 177 9.07 22.83 -11.77
N GLY A 178 7.85 22.91 -12.31
CA GLY A 178 7.11 24.16 -12.52
C GLY A 178 6.68 24.86 -11.23
N SER A 179 6.63 24.13 -10.11
CA SER A 179 6.28 24.69 -8.79
C SER A 179 7.45 25.40 -8.09
N LEU A 180 8.68 25.25 -8.61
CA LEU A 180 9.91 25.69 -7.96
C LEU A 180 10.52 26.94 -8.61
N PRO A 181 11.28 27.77 -7.87
CA PRO A 181 11.99 28.91 -8.44
C PRO A 181 12.99 28.50 -9.54
N ALA A 182 13.21 29.39 -10.51
CA ALA A 182 14.21 29.16 -11.55
C ALA A 182 15.61 28.96 -10.94
N GLY A 183 16.31 27.91 -11.39
CA GLY A 183 17.66 27.57 -10.94
C GLY A 183 17.72 26.74 -9.65
N SER A 184 16.60 26.49 -8.95
CA SER A 184 16.58 25.58 -7.80
C SER A 184 16.41 24.10 -8.19
N VAL A 185 15.98 23.85 -9.43
CA VAL A 185 15.68 22.52 -9.98
C VAL A 185 16.39 22.27 -11.32
N GLN A 186 16.85 21.04 -11.52
CA GLN A 186 17.27 20.50 -12.81
C GLN A 186 16.46 19.24 -13.12
N VAL A 187 15.93 19.17 -14.34
CA VAL A 187 15.28 17.95 -14.86
C VAL A 187 16.32 17.18 -15.66
N VAL A 188 16.53 15.92 -15.31
CA VAL A 188 17.38 14.96 -16.03
C VAL A 188 16.42 13.99 -16.72
N ASP A 189 16.18 14.19 -18.01
CA ASP A 189 15.30 13.32 -18.79
C ASP A 189 16.13 12.30 -19.59
N LEU A 190 16.08 11.03 -19.20
CA LEU A 190 16.94 9.99 -19.78
C LEU A 190 16.68 9.68 -21.26
N ASP A 191 15.62 10.19 -21.87
CA ASP A 191 15.42 10.05 -23.31
C ASP A 191 15.91 11.26 -24.12
N GLU A 192 16.24 12.37 -23.45
CA GLU A 192 16.81 13.52 -24.16
C GLU A 192 18.26 13.23 -24.59
N PRO A 193 18.70 13.70 -25.78
CA PRO A 193 20.01 13.36 -26.34
C PRO A 193 21.20 13.68 -25.44
N GLU A 194 21.06 14.65 -24.53
CA GLU A 194 22.12 15.04 -23.59
C GLU A 194 22.34 14.00 -22.46
N TRP A 195 21.31 13.21 -22.13
CA TRP A 195 21.33 12.20 -21.08
C TRP A 195 21.29 10.77 -21.63
N ALA A 196 20.85 10.61 -22.88
CA ALA A 196 20.85 9.36 -23.65
C ALA A 196 22.25 8.73 -23.73
N ASP A 197 22.30 7.39 -23.81
CA ASP A 197 23.55 6.64 -23.96
C ASP A 197 23.40 5.52 -25.00
N PRO A 198 23.37 5.85 -26.30
CA PRO A 198 23.18 4.87 -27.36
C PRO A 198 24.34 3.87 -27.45
N GLU A 199 25.56 4.28 -27.14
CA GLU A 199 26.73 3.38 -27.11
C GLU A 199 26.60 2.35 -25.97
N GLY A 200 26.16 2.79 -24.79
CA GLY A 200 25.84 1.90 -23.67
C GLY A 200 24.78 0.85 -24.00
N LEU A 201 23.80 1.16 -24.86
CA LEU A 201 22.79 0.18 -25.31
C LEU A 201 23.39 -0.92 -26.18
N VAL A 202 24.34 -0.59 -27.05
CA VAL A 202 25.07 -1.58 -27.86
C VAL A 202 25.87 -2.51 -26.97
N LEU A 203 26.62 -1.96 -26.01
CA LEU A 203 27.40 -2.75 -25.06
C LEU A 203 26.50 -3.64 -24.19
N HIS A 204 25.36 -3.12 -23.75
CA HIS A 204 24.35 -3.89 -23.01
C HIS A 204 23.84 -5.08 -23.82
N ALA A 205 23.48 -4.86 -25.10
CA ALA A 205 23.01 -5.94 -25.97
C ALA A 205 24.08 -7.01 -26.20
N GLN A 206 25.33 -6.59 -26.42
CA GLN A 206 26.45 -7.51 -26.62
C GLN A 206 26.74 -8.35 -25.37
N ALA A 207 26.74 -7.71 -24.18
CA ALA A 207 26.93 -8.41 -22.92
C ALA A 207 25.79 -9.40 -22.63
N ALA A 208 24.53 -9.01 -22.88
CA ALA A 208 23.37 -9.86 -22.66
C ALA A 208 23.33 -11.09 -23.61
N LEU A 209 24.03 -11.03 -24.74
CA LEU A 209 24.18 -12.14 -25.69
C LEU A 209 25.44 -12.98 -25.46
N ASP A 210 26.30 -12.63 -24.51
CA ASP A 210 27.57 -13.32 -24.29
C ASP A 210 27.40 -14.52 -23.34
N PRO A 211 27.82 -15.75 -23.74
CA PRO A 211 27.81 -16.89 -22.85
C PRO A 211 28.65 -16.71 -21.58
N GLU A 212 29.70 -15.87 -21.62
CA GLU A 212 30.50 -15.54 -20.44
C GLU A 212 29.68 -14.81 -19.34
N PHE A 213 28.61 -14.13 -19.74
CA PHE A 213 27.67 -13.44 -18.84
C PHE A 213 26.34 -14.21 -18.66
N GLY A 214 26.31 -15.49 -19.04
CA GLY A 214 25.19 -16.39 -18.76
C GLY A 214 24.18 -16.57 -19.89
N ALA A 215 24.42 -16.02 -21.09
CA ALA A 215 23.60 -16.35 -22.24
C ALA A 215 23.76 -17.84 -22.62
N PRO A 216 22.71 -18.53 -23.10
CA PRO A 216 22.83 -19.91 -23.57
C PRO A 216 23.76 -19.99 -24.79
N GLU A 217 24.46 -21.12 -24.93
CA GLU A 217 25.31 -21.42 -26.08
C GLU A 217 24.44 -21.73 -27.32
N LEU A 218 24.23 -20.72 -28.16
CA LEU A 218 23.47 -20.74 -29.40
C LEU A 218 24.39 -20.32 -30.55
N PRO A 219 24.10 -20.69 -31.81
CA PRO A 219 24.96 -20.34 -32.95
C PRO A 219 25.32 -18.84 -33.06
N PHE A 220 24.37 -17.96 -32.71
CA PHE A 220 24.56 -16.51 -32.75
C PHE A 220 25.09 -15.89 -31.44
N THR A 221 25.27 -16.67 -30.37
CA THR A 221 25.91 -16.21 -29.11
C THR A 221 27.35 -16.69 -29.00
N VAL A 222 27.68 -17.86 -29.56
CA VAL A 222 29.05 -18.42 -29.53
C VAL A 222 29.99 -17.85 -30.59
N ASP A 223 29.47 -17.45 -31.75
CA ASP A 223 30.27 -16.77 -32.79
C ASP A 223 30.42 -15.28 -32.43
N PRO A 224 31.63 -14.80 -32.08
CA PRO A 224 31.82 -13.43 -31.64
C PRO A 224 31.47 -12.40 -32.72
N ALA A 225 31.70 -12.70 -33.99
CA ALA A 225 31.42 -11.76 -35.08
C ALA A 225 29.91 -11.58 -35.25
N VAL A 226 29.15 -12.69 -35.22
CA VAL A 226 27.68 -12.66 -35.30
C VAL A 226 27.09 -12.01 -34.06
N ARG A 227 27.58 -12.36 -32.86
CA ARG A 227 27.13 -11.79 -31.58
C ARG A 227 27.33 -10.27 -31.55
N LEU A 228 28.52 -9.79 -31.87
CA LEU A 228 28.84 -8.36 -31.84
C LEU A 228 28.01 -7.57 -32.85
N ALA A 229 27.80 -8.12 -34.05
CA ALA A 229 26.95 -7.52 -35.08
C ALA A 229 25.47 -7.47 -34.65
N LEU A 230 24.93 -8.57 -34.11
CA LEU A 230 23.56 -8.63 -33.59
C LEU A 230 23.37 -7.64 -32.42
N GLY A 231 24.31 -7.60 -31.48
CA GLY A 231 24.26 -6.65 -30.36
C GLY A 231 24.29 -5.19 -30.82
N ALA A 232 25.12 -4.86 -31.81
CA ALA A 232 25.14 -3.53 -32.41
C ALA A 232 23.80 -3.16 -33.09
N ALA A 233 23.21 -4.10 -33.84
CA ALA A 233 21.92 -3.90 -34.48
C ALA A 233 20.80 -3.70 -33.44
N ILE A 234 20.75 -4.53 -32.39
CA ILE A 234 19.78 -4.39 -31.29
C ILE A 234 19.92 -3.03 -30.59
N GLY A 235 21.15 -2.67 -30.18
CA GLY A 235 21.40 -1.41 -29.47
C GLY A 235 21.01 -0.18 -30.30
N SER A 236 21.32 -0.19 -31.60
CA SER A 236 20.94 0.87 -32.53
C SER A 236 19.41 0.98 -32.69
N ARG A 237 18.72 -0.16 -32.85
CA ARG A 237 17.26 -0.20 -33.03
C ARG A 237 16.48 0.20 -31.78
N ALA A 238 17.04 -0.06 -30.59
CA ALA A 238 16.41 0.24 -29.31
C ALA A 238 16.28 1.75 -28.98
N GLY A 239 16.95 2.63 -29.74
CA GLY A 239 16.87 4.08 -29.54
C GLY A 239 17.48 4.51 -28.21
N THR A 240 16.63 4.89 -27.25
CA THR A 240 17.05 5.31 -25.89
C THR A 240 16.67 4.31 -24.80
N SER A 241 16.08 3.15 -25.15
CA SER A 241 15.45 2.24 -24.20
C SER A 241 16.27 0.98 -23.91
N PRO A 242 16.89 0.86 -22.72
CA PRO A 242 17.49 -0.40 -22.25
C PRO A 242 16.49 -1.56 -22.19
N LEU A 243 15.21 -1.29 -21.95
CA LEU A 243 14.19 -2.34 -21.92
C LEU A 243 13.98 -2.97 -23.31
N VAL A 244 13.97 -2.16 -24.37
CA VAL A 244 13.82 -2.71 -25.74
C VAL A 244 14.98 -3.65 -26.06
N VAL A 245 16.21 -3.32 -25.63
CA VAL A 245 17.37 -4.24 -25.71
C VAL A 245 17.07 -5.55 -24.98
N GLN A 246 16.63 -5.50 -23.72
CA GLN A 246 16.34 -6.70 -22.93
C GLN A 246 15.25 -7.56 -23.54
N LEU A 247 14.16 -6.96 -24.02
CA LEU A 247 13.07 -7.70 -24.65
C LEU A 247 13.51 -8.33 -25.97
N ALA A 248 14.27 -7.61 -26.81
CA ALA A 248 14.81 -8.17 -28.05
C ALA A 248 15.71 -9.39 -27.78
N VAL A 249 16.62 -9.27 -26.80
CA VAL A 249 17.51 -10.36 -26.39
C VAL A 249 16.71 -11.53 -25.80
N ASN A 250 15.81 -11.28 -24.85
CA ASN A 250 14.98 -12.33 -24.23
C ASN A 250 14.14 -13.08 -25.26
N CYS A 251 13.52 -12.37 -26.20
CA CYS A 251 12.77 -12.98 -27.29
C CYS A 251 13.66 -13.87 -28.17
N ALA A 252 14.87 -13.44 -28.50
CA ALA A 252 15.82 -14.22 -29.30
C ALA A 252 16.31 -15.47 -28.55
N LEU A 253 16.63 -15.35 -27.26
CA LEU A 253 17.19 -16.43 -26.45
C LEU A 253 16.16 -17.48 -26.03
N MET A 254 14.92 -17.07 -25.69
CA MET A 254 13.87 -17.99 -25.22
C MET A 254 13.22 -18.80 -26.34
N ALA A 255 13.26 -18.31 -27.58
CA ALA A 255 12.74 -19.00 -28.75
C ALA A 255 13.73 -18.83 -29.93
N PRO A 256 14.86 -19.55 -29.91
CA PRO A 256 15.91 -19.41 -30.92
C PRO A 256 15.57 -20.09 -32.26
N GLU A 257 14.59 -20.99 -32.29
CA GLU A 257 14.22 -21.73 -33.50
C GLU A 257 13.77 -20.79 -34.61
N GLY A 258 14.45 -20.84 -35.77
CA GLY A 258 14.12 -20.02 -36.93
C GLY A 258 14.48 -18.53 -36.78
N TYR A 259 15.20 -18.14 -35.72
CA TYR A 259 15.69 -16.77 -35.56
C TYR A 259 16.91 -16.51 -36.46
N ASP A 260 16.80 -15.55 -37.38
CA ASP A 260 17.91 -15.08 -38.20
C ASP A 260 18.55 -13.83 -37.56
N PRO A 261 19.78 -13.93 -37.02
CA PRO A 261 20.45 -12.80 -36.37
C PRO A 261 20.87 -11.69 -37.34
N ALA A 262 20.85 -11.94 -38.65
CA ALA A 262 21.17 -10.94 -39.67
C ALA A 262 19.94 -10.16 -40.17
N ASP A 263 18.71 -10.61 -39.84
CA ASP A 263 17.49 -9.96 -40.30
C ASP A 263 16.98 -8.90 -39.32
N GLU A 264 17.47 -7.67 -39.50
CA GLU A 264 17.11 -6.53 -38.66
C GLU A 264 15.62 -6.18 -38.66
N ARG A 265 14.82 -6.69 -39.62
CA ARG A 265 13.36 -6.46 -39.67
C ARG A 265 12.61 -7.07 -38.49
N HIS A 266 13.22 -8.05 -37.82
CA HIS A 266 12.67 -8.68 -36.61
C HIS A 266 13.18 -8.02 -35.31
N LEU A 267 13.96 -6.94 -35.41
CA LEU A 267 14.45 -6.20 -34.24
C LEU A 267 13.49 -5.06 -33.88
N PRO A 268 12.97 -5.05 -32.64
CA PRO A 268 11.99 -4.05 -32.20
C PRO A 268 12.65 -2.69 -31.94
N THR A 269 11.87 -1.63 -32.15
CA THR A 269 12.20 -0.24 -31.73
C THR A 269 11.45 0.21 -30.48
N SER A 270 10.46 -0.58 -30.05
CA SER A 270 9.60 -0.27 -28.92
C SER A 270 9.14 -1.55 -28.23
N VAL A 271 8.59 -1.41 -27.03
CA VAL A 271 7.97 -2.53 -26.28
C VAL A 271 6.82 -3.15 -27.09
N GLY A 272 5.98 -2.31 -27.73
CA GLY A 272 4.89 -2.77 -28.59
C GLY A 272 5.37 -3.57 -29.79
N GLU A 273 6.44 -3.14 -30.46
CA GLU A 273 7.05 -3.91 -31.55
C GLU A 273 7.68 -5.21 -31.05
N ALA A 274 8.26 -5.25 -29.84
CA ALA A 274 8.80 -6.48 -29.27
C ALA A 274 7.71 -7.54 -29.09
N LEU A 275 6.54 -7.15 -28.58
CA LEU A 275 5.35 -8.02 -28.49
C LEU A 275 4.89 -8.49 -29.87
N ASP A 276 4.74 -7.57 -30.82
CA ASP A 276 4.24 -7.85 -32.17
C ASP A 276 5.13 -8.79 -32.97
N LEU A 277 6.43 -8.49 -33.01
CA LEU A 277 7.41 -9.27 -33.76
C LEU A 277 7.59 -10.66 -33.16
N HIS A 278 7.61 -10.75 -31.82
CA HIS A 278 7.70 -12.04 -31.14
C HIS A 278 6.49 -12.93 -31.46
N ALA A 279 5.28 -12.39 -31.36
CA ALA A 279 4.06 -13.14 -31.67
C ALA A 279 4.04 -13.63 -33.13
N ARG A 280 4.30 -12.72 -34.09
CA ARG A 280 4.30 -13.06 -35.53
C ARG A 280 5.35 -14.11 -35.86
N ARG A 281 6.54 -14.03 -35.26
CA ARG A 281 7.63 -15.01 -35.46
C ARG A 281 7.21 -16.41 -35.01
N LEU A 282 6.42 -16.51 -33.93
CA LEU A 282 5.87 -17.77 -33.44
C LEU A 282 4.56 -18.18 -34.15
N GLY A 283 4.16 -17.48 -35.21
CA GLY A 283 2.93 -17.77 -35.95
C GLY A 283 1.65 -17.40 -35.21
N ALA A 284 1.73 -16.61 -34.15
CA ALA A 284 0.59 -16.14 -33.36
C ALA A 284 0.14 -14.73 -33.76
N ASP A 285 -1.14 -14.44 -33.55
CA ASP A 285 -1.66 -13.08 -33.63
C ASP A 285 -1.14 -12.24 -32.44
N PRO A 286 -0.51 -11.07 -32.66
CA PRO A 286 -0.11 -10.16 -31.58
C PRO A 286 -1.21 -9.82 -30.59
N ARG A 287 -2.47 -9.83 -31.03
CA ARG A 287 -3.61 -9.63 -30.14
C ARG A 287 -3.76 -10.76 -29.13
N THR A 288 -3.55 -12.01 -29.55
CA THR A 288 -3.59 -13.18 -28.65
C THR A 288 -2.58 -13.03 -27.52
N LEU A 289 -1.32 -12.69 -27.83
CA LEU A 289 -0.29 -12.44 -26.82
C LEU A 289 -0.73 -11.34 -25.83
N ARG A 290 -1.22 -10.21 -26.33
CA ARG A 290 -1.69 -9.12 -25.45
C ARG A 290 -2.86 -9.54 -24.56
N MET A 291 -3.78 -10.38 -25.04
CA MET A 291 -4.86 -10.91 -24.20
C MET A 291 -4.35 -11.87 -23.12
N LEU A 292 -3.32 -12.67 -23.42
CA LEU A 292 -2.67 -13.50 -22.41
C LEU A 292 -1.94 -12.65 -21.36
N LEU A 293 -1.30 -11.54 -21.74
CA LEU A 293 -0.61 -10.65 -20.81
C LEU A 293 -1.55 -9.68 -20.05
N ALA A 294 -2.77 -9.44 -20.56
CA ALA A 294 -3.68 -8.44 -20.01
C ALA A 294 -4.01 -8.61 -18.51
N PRO A 295 -4.25 -9.83 -17.97
CA PRO A 295 -4.43 -10.00 -16.53
C PRO A 295 -3.24 -9.52 -15.71
N LEU A 296 -2.01 -9.80 -16.17
CA LEU A 296 -0.78 -9.37 -15.50
C LEU A 296 -0.57 -7.86 -15.62
N ALA A 297 -0.97 -7.27 -16.74
CA ALA A 297 -0.95 -5.84 -16.95
C ALA A 297 -2.00 -5.09 -16.10
N LEU A 298 -3.08 -5.74 -15.72
CA LEU A 298 -4.14 -5.19 -14.87
C LEU A 298 -4.00 -5.60 -13.39
N ALA A 299 -3.01 -6.43 -13.08
CA ALA A 299 -2.76 -6.94 -11.74
C ALA A 299 -2.52 -5.79 -10.74
N GLU A 300 -2.95 -6.03 -9.50
CA GLU A 300 -2.52 -5.26 -8.34
C GLU A 300 -1.30 -5.97 -7.70
N ALA A 301 -0.54 -5.23 -6.88
CA ALA A 301 0.63 -5.72 -6.16
C ALA A 301 1.65 -6.46 -7.06
N ASP A 302 2.30 -7.51 -6.53
CA ASP A 302 3.41 -8.24 -7.17
C ASP A 302 2.94 -9.29 -8.21
N GLY A 303 1.74 -9.13 -8.77
CA GLY A 303 1.20 -10.03 -9.79
C GLY A 303 0.06 -10.93 -9.30
N ILE A 304 -0.32 -11.92 -10.11
CA ILE A 304 -1.50 -12.75 -9.88
C ILE A 304 -1.13 -14.21 -9.59
N PRO A 305 -1.91 -14.94 -8.77
CA PRO A 305 -1.78 -16.38 -8.65
C PRO A 305 -1.92 -17.09 -10.01
N VAL A 306 -1.00 -18.01 -10.32
CA VAL A 306 -0.97 -18.72 -11.61
C VAL A 306 -2.30 -19.42 -11.95
N GLN A 307 -3.05 -19.88 -10.95
CA GLN A 307 -4.34 -20.56 -11.13
C GLN A 307 -5.46 -19.63 -11.59
N LEU A 308 -5.35 -18.32 -11.29
CA LEU A 308 -6.33 -17.32 -11.75
C LEU A 308 -6.06 -16.85 -13.18
N TRP A 309 -4.84 -17.01 -13.67
CA TRP A 309 -4.41 -16.41 -14.94
C TRP A 309 -5.28 -16.82 -16.16
N PRO A 310 -5.58 -18.11 -16.41
CA PRO A 310 -6.41 -18.50 -17.56
C PRO A 310 -7.85 -17.98 -17.47
N ARG A 311 -8.41 -17.95 -16.26
CA ARG A 311 -9.75 -17.44 -15.99
C ARG A 311 -9.84 -15.96 -16.32
N LEU A 312 -8.89 -15.17 -15.81
CA LEU A 312 -8.89 -13.71 -16.01
C LEU A 312 -8.64 -13.35 -17.47
N ALA A 313 -7.73 -14.04 -18.16
CA ALA A 313 -7.48 -13.83 -19.58
C ALA A 313 -8.74 -14.12 -20.42
N SER A 314 -9.46 -15.21 -20.11
CA SER A 314 -10.71 -15.54 -20.80
C SER A 314 -11.80 -14.51 -20.55
N ALA A 315 -11.91 -14.00 -19.31
CA ALA A 315 -12.85 -12.94 -18.96
C ALA A 315 -12.58 -11.65 -19.74
N ILE A 316 -11.32 -11.21 -19.82
CA ILE A 316 -10.93 -10.00 -20.58
C ILE A 316 -11.16 -10.21 -22.08
N ALA A 317 -10.82 -11.38 -22.62
CA ALA A 317 -10.98 -11.70 -24.03
C ALA A 317 -12.46 -11.86 -24.45
N GLY A 318 -13.36 -12.14 -23.49
CA GLY A 318 -14.76 -12.46 -23.75
C GLY A 318 -14.98 -13.80 -24.45
N GLN A 319 -13.98 -14.68 -24.43
CA GLN A 319 -13.99 -16.02 -25.04
C GLN A 319 -13.05 -16.96 -24.27
N ASP A 320 -13.23 -18.26 -24.42
CA ASP A 320 -12.34 -19.26 -23.80
C ASP A 320 -10.92 -19.20 -24.41
N MET A 321 -9.93 -18.91 -23.56
CA MET A 321 -8.53 -18.81 -23.94
C MET A 321 -7.71 -20.06 -23.57
N SER A 322 -8.34 -21.14 -23.07
CA SER A 322 -7.65 -22.32 -22.54
C SER A 322 -6.67 -22.95 -23.53
N GLN A 323 -7.04 -23.05 -24.82
CA GLN A 323 -6.15 -23.59 -25.85
C GLN A 323 -4.93 -22.69 -26.10
N ALA A 324 -5.14 -21.37 -26.10
CA ALA A 324 -4.04 -20.41 -26.25
C ALA A 324 -3.05 -20.50 -25.09
N PHE A 325 -3.48 -20.86 -23.88
CA PHE A 325 -2.58 -21.15 -22.76
C PHE A 325 -1.82 -22.46 -22.92
N ALA A 326 -2.49 -23.53 -23.36
CA ALA A 326 -1.86 -24.83 -23.57
C ALA A 326 -0.72 -24.75 -24.59
N ASP A 327 -0.90 -23.97 -25.66
CA ASP A 327 0.07 -23.84 -26.75
C ASP A 327 1.01 -22.62 -26.57
N GLY A 328 0.72 -21.72 -25.62
CA GLY A 328 1.24 -20.36 -25.60
C GLY A 328 2.31 -20.04 -24.56
N MET A 329 2.87 -21.01 -23.83
CA MET A 329 3.88 -20.71 -22.80
C MET A 329 5.16 -20.07 -23.39
N LEU A 330 5.59 -20.50 -24.58
CA LEU A 330 6.71 -19.86 -25.30
C LEU A 330 6.38 -18.43 -25.76
N LEU A 331 5.09 -18.16 -26.03
CA LEU A 331 4.62 -16.85 -26.50
C LEU A 331 4.71 -15.78 -25.40
N VAL A 332 4.42 -16.16 -24.15
CA VAL A 332 4.44 -15.24 -22.99
C VAL A 332 5.79 -15.22 -22.25
N GLY A 333 6.61 -16.27 -22.40
CA GLY A 333 7.85 -16.49 -21.64
C GLY A 333 8.79 -15.29 -21.53
N PRO A 334 9.11 -14.56 -22.63
CA PRO A 334 10.01 -13.39 -22.56
C PRO A 334 9.50 -12.23 -21.72
N PHE A 335 8.20 -12.22 -21.39
CA PHE A 335 7.49 -11.08 -20.80
C PHE A 335 6.95 -11.36 -19.40
N VAL A 336 7.12 -12.58 -18.88
CA VAL A 336 6.54 -13.02 -17.60
C VAL A 336 7.63 -13.63 -16.75
N GLN A 337 7.57 -13.37 -15.45
CA GLN A 337 8.46 -13.96 -14.46
C GLN A 337 7.66 -14.54 -13.28
N PRO A 338 8.01 -15.75 -12.81
CA PRO A 338 7.45 -16.27 -11.57
C PRO A 338 8.05 -15.55 -10.37
N GLU A 339 7.23 -15.34 -9.36
CA GLU A 339 7.63 -14.82 -8.07
C GLU A 339 7.18 -15.78 -6.98
N GLU A 340 8.14 -16.31 -6.22
CA GLU A 340 7.87 -17.19 -5.08
C GLU A 340 7.71 -16.35 -3.82
N ARG A 341 6.50 -16.32 -3.24
CA ARG A 341 6.32 -15.76 -1.90
C ARG A 341 6.59 -16.83 -0.85
N ALA A 342 7.68 -16.64 -0.11
CA ALA A 342 8.07 -17.51 1.00
C ALA A 342 7.03 -17.53 2.15
N GLU A 343 6.32 -16.42 2.35
CA GLU A 343 5.39 -16.23 3.48
C GLU A 343 4.00 -16.87 3.25
N ASP A 344 3.60 -17.12 2.00
CA ASP A 344 2.26 -17.61 1.64
C ASP A 344 2.20 -19.10 1.28
N GLY A 345 3.01 -19.94 1.94
CA GLY A 345 2.97 -21.39 1.76
C GLY A 345 3.44 -21.88 0.38
N GLY A 346 4.36 -21.16 -0.26
CA GLY A 346 4.99 -21.57 -1.52
C GLY A 346 4.12 -21.33 -2.77
N ARG A 347 3.21 -20.35 -2.74
CA ARG A 347 2.41 -19.98 -3.89
C ARG A 347 3.26 -19.26 -4.94
N THR A 348 3.13 -19.69 -6.20
CA THR A 348 3.76 -19.02 -7.34
C THR A 348 2.83 -17.91 -7.85
N LEU A 349 3.26 -16.68 -7.67
CA LEU A 349 2.68 -15.53 -8.37
C LEU A 349 3.34 -15.40 -9.74
N LEU A 350 2.62 -14.82 -10.68
CA LEU A 350 3.13 -14.43 -11.98
C LEU A 350 2.99 -12.93 -12.11
N ARG A 351 4.08 -12.28 -12.53
CA ARG A 351 4.08 -10.87 -12.89
C ARG A 351 4.74 -10.65 -14.23
N LEU A 352 4.54 -9.46 -14.78
CA LEU A 352 5.28 -9.05 -15.96
C LEU A 352 6.76 -8.90 -15.64
N PHE A 353 7.60 -9.19 -16.63
CA PHE A 353 9.05 -8.99 -16.54
C PHE A 353 9.39 -7.53 -16.21
N HIS A 354 8.63 -6.59 -16.77
CA HIS A 354 8.82 -5.16 -16.54
C HIS A 354 7.48 -4.38 -16.61
N PRO A 355 7.25 -3.36 -15.74
CA PRO A 355 6.01 -2.57 -15.73
C PRO A 355 5.62 -1.94 -17.07
N ALA A 356 6.58 -1.46 -17.85
CA ALA A 356 6.36 -0.90 -19.20
C ALA A 356 5.67 -1.87 -20.18
N VAL A 357 5.84 -3.19 -20.01
CA VAL A 357 5.07 -4.18 -20.80
C VAL A 357 3.58 -4.07 -20.45
N GLY A 358 3.27 -3.84 -19.17
CA GLY A 358 1.91 -3.61 -18.70
C GLY A 358 1.34 -2.31 -19.22
N ASP A 359 2.13 -1.24 -19.25
CA ASP A 359 1.73 0.05 -19.85
C ASP A 359 1.34 -0.12 -21.33
N GLU A 360 2.17 -0.80 -22.11
CA GLU A 360 1.92 -1.11 -23.53
C GLU A 360 0.67 -1.97 -23.72
N VAL A 361 0.51 -3.04 -22.92
CA VAL A 361 -0.67 -3.91 -23.00
C VAL A 361 -1.94 -3.14 -22.64
N ARG A 362 -1.92 -2.32 -21.57
CA ARG A 362 -3.05 -1.48 -21.15
C ARG A 362 -3.40 -0.43 -22.21
N ALA A 363 -2.41 0.21 -22.82
CA ALA A 363 -2.63 1.17 -23.91
C ALA A 363 -3.29 0.53 -25.14
N GLY A 364 -3.04 -0.76 -25.38
CA GLY A 364 -3.67 -1.54 -26.44
C GLY A 364 -5.09 -2.04 -26.13
N LEU A 365 -5.58 -1.91 -24.88
CA LEU A 365 -6.94 -2.32 -24.53
C LEU A 365 -7.97 -1.31 -25.06
N PRO A 366 -9.09 -1.76 -25.66
CA PRO A 366 -10.14 -0.83 -26.12
C PRO A 366 -10.72 0.04 -25.00
N ASN A 367 -10.81 -0.53 -23.80
CA ASN A 367 -11.31 0.15 -22.61
C ASN A 367 -10.79 -0.56 -21.33
N VAL A 368 -9.86 0.08 -20.63
CA VAL A 368 -9.27 -0.44 -19.38
C VAL A 368 -10.35 -0.65 -18.30
N ARG A 369 -11.27 0.31 -18.14
CA ARG A 369 -12.36 0.21 -17.16
C ARG A 369 -13.24 -1.01 -17.43
N ALA A 370 -13.58 -1.27 -18.70
CA ALA A 370 -14.38 -2.44 -19.06
C ALA A 370 -13.63 -3.76 -18.82
N ALA A 371 -12.32 -3.80 -19.10
CA ALA A 371 -11.49 -4.96 -18.78
C ALA A 371 -11.42 -5.20 -17.26
N GLN A 372 -11.28 -4.14 -16.46
CA GLN A 372 -11.33 -4.24 -15.00
C GLN A 372 -12.69 -4.69 -14.48
N THR A 373 -13.80 -4.29 -15.11
CA THR A 373 -15.11 -4.88 -14.81
C THR A 373 -15.11 -6.39 -15.02
N GLN A 374 -14.56 -6.88 -16.15
CA GLN A 374 -14.50 -8.34 -16.41
C GLN A 374 -13.63 -9.07 -15.40
N VAL A 375 -12.48 -8.48 -15.04
CA VAL A 375 -11.58 -9.03 -14.01
C VAL A 375 -12.28 -9.08 -12.66
N ALA A 376 -12.87 -7.97 -12.21
CA ALA A 376 -13.56 -7.89 -10.93
C ALA A 376 -14.71 -8.91 -10.83
N MET A 377 -15.53 -9.05 -11.88
CA MET A 377 -16.59 -10.05 -11.91
C MET A 377 -16.04 -11.48 -11.84
N ALA A 378 -14.99 -11.79 -12.61
CA ALA A 378 -14.37 -13.11 -12.59
C ALA A 378 -13.73 -13.44 -11.23
N LEU A 379 -13.15 -12.45 -10.53
CA LEU A 379 -12.62 -12.58 -9.18
C LEU A 379 -13.73 -12.80 -8.14
N LEU A 380 -14.83 -12.03 -8.21
CA LEU A 380 -15.98 -12.20 -7.32
C LEU A 380 -16.63 -13.58 -7.47
N GLU A 381 -16.76 -14.07 -8.71
CA GLU A 381 -17.22 -15.44 -8.97
C GLU A 381 -16.21 -16.53 -8.56
N ALA A 382 -14.96 -16.17 -8.26
CA ALA A 382 -13.97 -17.09 -7.74
C ALA A 382 -14.02 -17.22 -6.21
N VAL A 383 -14.78 -16.35 -5.52
CA VAL A 383 -14.99 -16.43 -4.07
C VAL A 383 -15.86 -17.64 -3.73
N PRO A 384 -15.34 -18.67 -3.06
CA PRO A 384 -16.10 -19.88 -2.75
C PRO A 384 -17.30 -19.55 -1.85
N GLU A 385 -18.50 -19.98 -2.23
CA GLU A 385 -19.74 -19.79 -1.44
C GLU A 385 -20.07 -18.31 -1.10
N GLN A 386 -19.43 -17.34 -1.77
CA GLN A 386 -19.45 -15.92 -1.39
C GLN A 386 -18.91 -15.66 0.04
N ASP A 387 -18.00 -16.52 0.50
CA ASP A 387 -17.35 -16.46 1.79
C ASP A 387 -15.91 -15.94 1.65
N TRP A 388 -15.69 -14.69 2.09
CA TRP A 388 -14.38 -14.02 2.06
C TRP A 388 -13.31 -14.70 2.91
N SER A 389 -13.69 -15.52 3.90
CA SER A 389 -12.73 -16.28 4.70
C SER A 389 -12.07 -17.41 3.89
N LYS A 390 -12.76 -17.89 2.85
CA LYS A 390 -12.30 -18.95 1.93
C LYS A 390 -11.72 -18.40 0.62
N ALA A 391 -11.84 -17.10 0.39
CA ALA A 391 -11.32 -16.46 -0.81
C ALA A 391 -9.79 -16.59 -0.89
N ASP A 392 -9.26 -16.65 -2.11
CA ASP A 392 -7.83 -16.49 -2.29
C ASP A 392 -7.37 -15.11 -1.75
N PRO A 393 -6.24 -15.01 -1.02
CA PRO A 393 -5.73 -13.73 -0.52
C PRO A 393 -5.61 -12.67 -1.61
N TYR A 394 -5.20 -13.03 -2.83
CA TYR A 394 -5.16 -12.07 -3.93
C TYR A 394 -6.54 -11.49 -4.23
N VAL A 395 -7.57 -12.35 -4.32
CA VAL A 395 -8.96 -11.92 -4.56
C VAL A 395 -9.41 -11.00 -3.44
N ARG A 396 -9.25 -11.43 -2.20
CA ARG A 396 -9.73 -10.73 -1.03
C ARG A 396 -9.05 -9.37 -0.82
N ASP A 397 -7.74 -9.30 -1.02
CA ASP A 397 -6.93 -8.14 -0.67
C ASP A 397 -6.86 -7.12 -1.82
N HIS A 398 -7.07 -7.56 -3.06
CA HIS A 398 -6.95 -6.70 -4.25
C HIS A 398 -8.23 -6.47 -5.05
N ILE A 399 -9.35 -7.11 -4.72
CA ILE A 399 -10.64 -6.83 -5.39
C ILE A 399 -11.05 -5.36 -5.29
N ALA A 400 -10.68 -4.68 -4.20
CA ALA A 400 -10.98 -3.26 -4.00
C ALA A 400 -10.29 -2.38 -5.06
N GLY A 401 -9.05 -2.69 -5.45
CA GLY A 401 -8.34 -1.98 -6.52
C GLY A 401 -8.98 -2.18 -7.88
N HIS A 402 -9.27 -3.44 -8.24
CA HIS A 402 -9.96 -3.76 -9.49
C HIS A 402 -11.33 -3.09 -9.60
N THR A 403 -12.12 -3.10 -8.52
CA THR A 403 -13.44 -2.48 -8.51
C THR A 403 -13.39 -0.95 -8.46
N LEU A 404 -12.35 -0.35 -7.85
CA LEU A 404 -12.13 1.10 -7.89
C LEU A 404 -11.95 1.58 -9.33
N GLU A 405 -11.04 0.95 -10.07
CA GLU A 405 -10.79 1.32 -11.47
C GLU A 405 -11.98 1.01 -12.39
N ALA A 406 -12.72 -0.06 -12.09
CA ALA A 406 -13.99 -0.37 -12.77
C ALA A 406 -15.08 0.68 -12.47
N GLY A 407 -15.00 1.43 -11.35
CA GLY A 407 -16.07 2.30 -10.86
C GLY A 407 -17.22 1.53 -10.21
N LEU A 408 -16.92 0.37 -9.65
CA LEU A 408 -17.85 -0.56 -9.00
C LEU A 408 -17.59 -0.73 -7.50
N LEU A 409 -16.56 -0.07 -6.96
CA LEU A 409 -16.19 -0.19 -5.55
C LEU A 409 -17.34 0.21 -4.60
N PRO A 410 -18.08 1.33 -4.80
CA PRO A 410 -19.17 1.71 -3.91
C PRO A 410 -20.23 0.61 -3.71
N GLN A 411 -20.51 -0.19 -4.73
CA GLN A 411 -21.46 -1.31 -4.67
C GLN A 411 -20.90 -2.49 -3.88
N LEU A 412 -19.58 -2.68 -3.87
CA LEU A 412 -18.91 -3.73 -3.11
C LEU A 412 -18.74 -3.35 -1.63
N LEU A 413 -18.62 -2.05 -1.33
CA LEU A 413 -18.49 -1.50 0.04
C LEU A 413 -19.81 -1.54 0.85
N THR A 414 -20.60 -2.58 0.65
CA THR A 414 -21.78 -2.93 1.45
C THR A 414 -21.66 -4.32 2.08
N ASP A 415 -20.55 -5.03 1.88
CA ASP A 415 -20.33 -6.36 2.43
C ASP A 415 -19.43 -6.32 3.69
N PRO A 416 -19.96 -6.57 4.89
CA PRO A 416 -19.15 -6.65 6.10
C PRO A 416 -18.06 -7.73 6.05
N GLY A 417 -18.27 -8.82 5.31
CA GLY A 417 -17.27 -9.88 5.18
C GLY A 417 -16.00 -9.37 4.50
N LEU A 418 -16.13 -8.50 3.50
CA LEU A 418 -14.98 -7.87 2.87
C LEU A 418 -14.21 -7.00 3.86
N PHE A 419 -14.89 -6.15 4.64
CA PHE A 419 -14.25 -5.27 5.62
C PHE A 419 -13.48 -6.03 6.70
N VAL A 420 -13.99 -7.21 7.08
CA VAL A 420 -13.40 -8.06 8.11
C VAL A 420 -12.20 -8.83 7.58
N HIS A 421 -12.24 -9.32 6.34
CA HIS A 421 -11.23 -10.25 5.85
C HIS A 421 -10.15 -9.57 5.01
N ALA A 422 -10.46 -8.53 4.23
CA ALA A 422 -9.48 -7.85 3.37
C ALA A 422 -8.34 -7.21 4.17
N ASP A 423 -7.18 -7.12 3.51
CA ASP A 423 -6.05 -6.34 4.00
C ASP A 423 -6.48 -4.88 4.31
N PRO A 424 -6.34 -4.42 5.57
CA PRO A 424 -6.82 -3.11 5.96
C PRO A 424 -6.04 -1.95 5.34
N VAL A 425 -4.80 -2.17 4.88
CA VAL A 425 -4.01 -1.12 4.21
C VAL A 425 -4.56 -0.87 2.80
N SER A 426 -4.67 -1.93 2.00
CA SER A 426 -5.15 -1.88 0.62
C SER A 426 -6.60 -1.43 0.54
N LEU A 427 -7.46 -1.98 1.39
CA LEU A 427 -8.88 -1.60 1.42
C LEU A 427 -9.06 -0.14 1.86
N ARG A 428 -8.30 0.35 2.85
CA ARG A 428 -8.35 1.75 3.26
C ARG A 428 -7.97 2.69 2.10
N ALA A 429 -6.87 2.43 1.42
CA ALA A 429 -6.42 3.26 0.30
C ALA A 429 -7.46 3.30 -0.83
N ALA A 430 -8.08 2.16 -1.14
CA ALA A 430 -9.14 2.09 -2.14
C ALA A 430 -10.39 2.92 -1.73
N VAL A 431 -10.80 2.84 -0.46
CA VAL A 431 -11.96 3.58 0.07
C VAL A 431 -11.68 5.09 0.11
N GLU A 432 -10.47 5.51 0.50
CA GLU A 432 -10.05 6.93 0.53
C GLU A 432 -10.07 7.57 -0.86
N ALA A 433 -9.83 6.79 -1.93
CA ALA A 433 -9.87 7.26 -3.30
C ALA A 433 -11.30 7.49 -3.86
N VAL A 434 -12.33 6.96 -3.20
CA VAL A 434 -13.72 7.16 -3.62
C VAL A 434 -14.22 8.53 -3.13
N PRO A 435 -14.88 9.35 -3.98
CA PRO A 435 -15.47 10.60 -3.55
C PRO A 435 -16.42 10.41 -2.35
N PRO A 436 -16.33 11.24 -1.28
CA PRO A 436 -17.14 11.04 -0.07
C PRO A 436 -18.66 10.98 -0.28
N GLY A 437 -19.16 11.64 -1.34
CA GLY A 437 -20.58 11.62 -1.72
C GLY A 437 -21.06 10.31 -2.36
N GLU A 438 -20.15 9.47 -2.83
CA GLU A 438 -20.45 8.16 -3.44
C GLU A 438 -20.38 7.02 -2.42
N LEU A 439 -19.77 7.24 -1.25
CA LEU A 439 -19.65 6.24 -0.20
C LEU A 439 -21.01 5.99 0.47
N GLY A 440 -21.38 4.72 0.61
CA GLY A 440 -22.49 4.30 1.45
C GLY A 440 -22.21 4.50 2.95
N ALA A 441 -23.25 4.42 3.79
CA ALA A 441 -23.11 4.47 5.25
C ALA A 441 -22.09 3.45 5.80
N PRO A 442 -22.14 2.15 5.44
CA PRO A 442 -21.15 1.18 5.93
C PRO A 442 -19.70 1.49 5.53
N ALA A 443 -19.50 2.02 4.32
CA ALA A 443 -18.18 2.40 3.84
C ALA A 443 -17.60 3.59 4.63
N ARG A 444 -18.44 4.55 5.02
CA ARG A 444 -18.02 5.66 5.91
C ARG A 444 -17.65 5.16 7.31
N THR A 445 -18.39 4.19 7.85
CA THR A 445 -18.05 3.53 9.11
C THR A 445 -16.69 2.83 9.01
N TYR A 446 -16.45 2.09 7.93
CA TYR A 446 -15.14 1.48 7.67
C TYR A 446 -14.04 2.55 7.61
N LEU A 447 -14.20 3.60 6.82
CA LEU A 447 -13.21 4.67 6.65
C LEU A 447 -12.87 5.35 7.99
N ARG A 448 -13.87 5.62 8.84
CA ARG A 448 -13.67 6.16 10.20
C ARG A 448 -12.81 5.22 11.06
N THR A 449 -12.98 3.91 10.90
CA THR A 449 -12.33 2.88 11.73
C THR A 449 -10.96 2.46 11.17
N ALA A 450 -10.75 2.61 9.86
CA ALA A 450 -9.57 2.11 9.15
C ALA A 450 -8.22 2.55 9.76
N PRO A 451 -8.01 3.81 10.23
CA PRO A 451 -6.77 4.19 10.89
C PRO A 451 -6.43 3.34 12.13
N LEU A 452 -7.44 2.92 12.89
CA LEU A 452 -7.27 2.01 14.03
C LEU A 452 -6.85 0.63 13.53
N LEU A 453 -7.55 0.08 12.54
CA LEU A 453 -7.30 -1.27 12.01
C LEU A 453 -5.91 -1.41 11.40
N THR A 454 -5.47 -0.40 10.64
CA THR A 454 -4.13 -0.36 10.05
C THR A 454 -3.04 -0.24 11.12
N ARG A 455 -3.21 0.66 12.10
CA ARG A 455 -2.19 0.91 13.14
C ARG A 455 -1.99 -0.28 14.06
N THR A 456 -3.07 -0.95 14.43
CA THR A 456 -3.00 -2.10 15.35
C THR A 456 -2.74 -3.41 14.63
N GLN A 457 -2.75 -3.43 13.28
CA GLN A 457 -2.72 -4.64 12.47
C GLN A 457 -3.71 -5.69 13.00
N ALA A 458 -4.93 -5.27 13.32
CA ALA A 458 -5.89 -6.11 14.03
C ALA A 458 -6.16 -7.40 13.25
N GLU A 459 -6.01 -8.54 13.93
CA GLU A 459 -6.40 -9.85 13.42
C GLU A 459 -7.91 -9.89 13.11
N VAL A 460 -8.31 -10.84 12.27
CA VAL A 460 -9.68 -10.95 11.72
C VAL A 460 -10.76 -10.86 12.80
N VAL A 461 -10.63 -11.59 13.90
CA VAL A 461 -11.63 -11.61 14.99
C VAL A 461 -11.73 -10.26 15.69
N LEU A 462 -10.58 -9.65 16.02
CA LEU A 462 -10.56 -8.33 16.66
C LEU A 462 -11.09 -7.26 15.69
N ARG A 463 -10.72 -7.34 14.42
CA ARG A 463 -11.21 -6.43 13.36
C ARG A 463 -12.73 -6.51 13.23
N ALA A 464 -13.30 -7.71 13.23
CA ALA A 464 -14.73 -7.92 13.22
C ALA A 464 -15.42 -7.33 14.46
N ALA A 465 -14.86 -7.52 15.64
CA ALA A 465 -15.41 -6.97 16.88
C ALA A 465 -15.37 -5.43 16.91
N LEU A 466 -14.29 -4.81 16.44
CA LEU A 466 -14.17 -3.35 16.31
C LEU A 466 -15.15 -2.79 15.28
N LEU A 467 -15.30 -3.44 14.12
CA LEU A 467 -16.26 -3.04 13.09
C LEU A 467 -17.71 -3.20 13.56
N GLU A 468 -18.02 -4.28 14.28
CA GLU A 468 -19.35 -4.47 14.88
C GLU A 468 -19.71 -3.32 15.82
N THR A 469 -18.78 -2.94 16.70
CA THR A 469 -18.98 -1.80 17.61
C THR A 469 -19.16 -0.51 16.84
N ALA A 470 -18.35 -0.28 15.79
CA ALA A 470 -18.44 0.90 14.95
C ALA A 470 -19.78 0.99 14.19
N PHE A 471 -20.33 -0.14 13.71
CA PHE A 471 -21.66 -0.18 13.09
C PHE A 471 -22.77 0.16 14.08
N VAL A 472 -22.69 -0.32 15.32
CA VAL A 472 -23.67 0.06 16.35
C VAL A 472 -23.56 1.55 16.71
N GLU A 473 -22.34 2.08 16.80
CA GLU A 473 -22.10 3.51 17.03
C GLU A 473 -22.70 4.40 15.92
N ASP A 474 -22.61 3.96 14.67
CA ASP A 474 -23.12 4.71 13.51
C ASP A 474 -24.59 4.41 13.18
N GLY A 475 -25.28 3.60 14.00
CA GLY A 475 -26.69 3.29 13.84
C GLY A 475 -27.02 2.34 12.69
N LEU A 476 -26.13 1.38 12.42
CA LEU A 476 -26.21 0.37 11.36
C LEU A 476 -26.38 -1.05 11.94
N PRO A 477 -27.48 -1.33 12.67
CA PRO A 477 -27.66 -2.61 13.37
C PRO A 477 -27.67 -3.82 12.44
N GLU A 478 -28.15 -3.68 11.20
CA GLU A 478 -28.15 -4.76 10.21
C GLU A 478 -26.73 -5.21 9.82
N TYR A 479 -25.76 -4.29 9.84
CA TYR A 479 -24.35 -4.60 9.58
C TYR A 479 -23.69 -5.23 10.80
N ALA A 480 -23.99 -4.73 12.00
CA ALA A 480 -23.52 -5.32 13.27
C ALA A 480 -24.03 -6.77 13.45
N ASP A 481 -25.30 -7.02 13.14
CA ASP A 481 -25.91 -8.36 13.17
C ASP A 481 -25.33 -9.26 12.07
N ALA A 482 -25.00 -8.72 10.88
CA ALA A 482 -24.36 -9.49 9.82
C ALA A 482 -22.96 -9.98 10.22
N VAL A 483 -22.16 -9.15 10.91
CA VAL A 483 -20.85 -9.58 11.45
C VAL A 483 -21.01 -10.75 12.42
N HIS A 484 -22.04 -10.72 13.28
CA HIS A 484 -22.33 -11.79 14.24
C HIS A 484 -22.89 -13.06 13.60
N GLY A 485 -23.89 -12.92 12.72
CA GLY A 485 -24.72 -14.03 12.27
C GLY A 485 -24.22 -14.69 10.98
N ARG A 486 -23.56 -13.94 10.10
CA ARG A 486 -23.18 -14.42 8.76
C ARG A 486 -21.76 -14.95 8.68
N LEU A 487 -20.84 -14.35 9.44
CA LEU A 487 -19.41 -14.65 9.32
C LEU A 487 -18.95 -15.84 10.17
N GLY A 488 -19.80 -16.32 11.10
CA GLY A 488 -19.47 -17.47 11.95
C GLY A 488 -18.26 -17.25 12.87
N LEU A 489 -17.97 -15.98 13.21
CA LEU A 489 -16.84 -15.62 14.08
C LEU A 489 -17.29 -15.53 15.54
N ASP A 490 -16.51 -16.12 16.44
CA ASP A 490 -16.69 -15.99 17.88
C ASP A 490 -16.08 -14.68 18.36
N LEU A 491 -16.89 -13.62 18.35
CA LEU A 491 -16.44 -12.29 18.77
C LEU A 491 -16.24 -12.24 20.30
N PRO A 492 -15.17 -11.59 20.78
CA PRO A 492 -14.89 -11.42 22.22
C PRO A 492 -15.97 -10.60 22.96
N TRP A 493 -16.79 -9.83 22.24
CA TRP A 493 -17.93 -9.13 22.79
C TRP A 493 -19.06 -8.95 21.78
N ARG A 494 -20.23 -8.55 22.31
CA ARG A 494 -21.35 -8.00 21.54
C ARG A 494 -21.66 -6.59 22.04
N THR A 495 -21.78 -5.64 21.13
CA THR A 495 -22.24 -4.29 21.50
C THR A 495 -23.74 -4.31 21.74
N LEU A 496 -24.15 -3.93 22.96
CA LEU A 496 -25.56 -3.92 23.36
C LEU A 496 -26.25 -2.63 22.92
N TRP A 497 -25.57 -1.50 23.13
CA TRP A 497 -26.04 -0.17 22.74
C TRP A 497 -24.87 0.82 22.74
N SER A 498 -25.04 1.92 22.01
CA SER A 498 -24.15 3.08 22.02
C SER A 498 -24.97 4.36 22.16
N LEU A 499 -24.42 5.36 22.87
CA LEU A 499 -25.03 6.65 23.13
C LEU A 499 -24.04 7.77 22.78
N PRO A 500 -24.27 8.57 21.72
CA PRO A 500 -23.38 9.64 21.30
C PRO A 500 -23.55 10.89 22.19
N VAL A 501 -22.98 10.82 23.40
CA VAL A 501 -23.02 11.92 24.39
C VAL A 501 -21.60 12.36 24.74
N GLY A 502 -21.30 13.66 24.55
CA GLY A 502 -19.98 14.22 24.86
C GLY A 502 -19.79 14.50 26.35
N GLY A 503 -18.54 14.54 26.81
CA GLY A 503 -18.17 14.96 28.16
C GLY A 503 -18.54 13.97 29.27
N VAL A 504 -18.54 12.66 28.97
CA VAL A 504 -18.78 11.63 29.99
C VAL A 504 -17.54 11.50 30.88
N ASP A 505 -17.63 11.99 32.11
CA ASP A 505 -16.50 12.04 33.06
C ASP A 505 -16.36 10.75 33.88
N ALA A 506 -17.48 10.07 34.14
CA ALA A 506 -17.50 8.83 34.90
C ALA A 506 -18.66 7.93 34.46
N VAL A 507 -18.45 6.61 34.56
CA VAL A 507 -19.49 5.61 34.35
C VAL A 507 -19.51 4.63 35.51
N THR A 508 -20.68 4.11 35.86
CA THR A 508 -20.80 3.00 36.80
C THR A 508 -21.97 2.09 36.48
N VAL A 509 -21.80 0.81 36.74
CA VAL A 509 -22.88 -0.19 36.67
C VAL A 509 -23.54 -0.33 38.04
N GLY A 510 -24.85 -0.55 38.06
CA GLY A 510 -25.61 -0.75 39.29
C GLY A 510 -26.94 -1.43 39.06
N SER A 511 -27.74 -1.50 40.11
CA SER A 511 -29.09 -2.07 40.09
C SER A 511 -30.08 -1.06 40.66
N ALA A 512 -31.15 -0.79 39.92
CA ALA A 512 -32.23 0.09 40.35
C ALA A 512 -33.43 -0.75 40.84
N PRO A 513 -33.97 -0.47 42.04
CA PRO A 513 -35.16 -1.17 42.53
C PRO A 513 -36.38 -0.82 41.64
N ARG A 514 -37.19 -1.82 41.30
CA ARG A 514 -38.50 -1.63 40.66
C ARG A 514 -39.64 -1.77 41.69
N PRO A 515 -40.75 -1.01 41.57
CA PRO A 515 -41.91 -1.14 42.46
C PRO A 515 -42.48 -2.56 42.49
N GLU A 516 -42.46 -3.24 41.34
CA GLU A 516 -42.85 -4.65 41.20
C GLU A 516 -41.80 -5.39 40.35
N GLY A 517 -41.22 -6.45 40.91
CA GLY A 517 -40.25 -7.32 40.23
C GLY A 517 -38.79 -7.17 40.68
N PRO A 518 -37.87 -7.93 40.06
CA PRO A 518 -36.44 -7.88 40.38
C PRO A 518 -35.85 -6.51 40.05
N ALA A 519 -34.80 -6.13 40.78
CA ALA A 519 -34.02 -4.94 40.47
C ALA A 519 -33.47 -5.02 39.03
N VAL A 520 -33.40 -3.89 38.36
CA VAL A 520 -32.94 -3.83 36.96
C VAL A 520 -31.52 -3.34 36.89
N PRO A 521 -30.65 -4.01 36.10
CA PRO A 521 -29.30 -3.54 35.90
C PRO A 521 -29.32 -2.23 35.11
N VAL A 522 -28.59 -1.23 35.61
CA VAL A 522 -28.53 0.12 35.06
C VAL A 522 -27.09 0.56 34.80
N ALA A 523 -26.92 1.35 33.75
CA ALA A 523 -25.72 2.12 33.48
C ALA A 523 -25.96 3.56 33.94
N VAL A 524 -25.06 4.08 34.76
CA VAL A 524 -25.09 5.46 35.26
C VAL A 524 -23.92 6.21 34.65
N LEU A 525 -24.22 7.33 33.98
CA LEU A 525 -23.23 8.16 33.27
C LEU A 525 -23.22 9.54 33.89
N VAL A 526 -22.05 10.05 34.27
CA VAL A 526 -21.86 11.45 34.69
C VAL A 526 -21.52 12.28 33.45
N VAL A 527 -22.35 13.28 33.16
CA VAL A 527 -22.34 14.08 31.93
C VAL A 527 -22.44 15.59 32.23
N PRO A 528 -22.20 16.49 31.28
CA PRO A 528 -22.33 17.93 31.51
C PRO A 528 -23.76 18.36 31.82
N ALA A 529 -23.93 19.34 32.71
CA ALA A 529 -25.24 19.95 32.97
C ALA A 529 -25.82 20.53 31.67
N GLY A 530 -27.08 20.17 31.38
CA GLY A 530 -27.77 20.53 30.13
C GLY A 530 -27.81 19.41 29.11
N THR A 531 -27.14 18.27 29.36
CA THR A 531 -27.33 17.06 28.56
C THR A 531 -28.81 16.63 28.59
N PRO A 532 -29.49 16.48 27.43
CA PRO A 532 -30.88 16.08 27.38
C PRO A 532 -31.14 14.76 28.13
N GLY A 533 -32.16 14.74 29.00
CA GLY A 533 -32.52 13.59 29.82
C GLY A 533 -31.69 13.42 31.11
N ALA A 534 -30.63 14.22 31.31
CA ALA A 534 -29.78 14.12 32.48
C ALA A 534 -30.37 14.86 33.69
N ARG A 535 -30.20 14.30 34.88
CA ARG A 535 -30.65 14.87 36.16
C ARG A 535 -29.47 15.54 36.88
N PRO A 536 -29.58 16.80 37.33
CA PRO A 536 -28.48 17.50 38.00
C PRO A 536 -28.05 16.78 39.29
N VAL A 537 -26.75 16.76 39.57
CA VAL A 537 -26.20 16.21 40.81
C VAL A 537 -25.86 17.35 41.76
N GLY A 538 -26.59 17.44 42.88
CA GLY A 538 -26.35 18.42 43.95
C GLY A 538 -27.12 19.74 43.79
N GLU A 539 -27.58 20.28 44.93
CA GLU A 539 -28.16 21.62 45.05
C GLU A 539 -27.02 22.64 45.27
N ASP A 540 -26.42 23.19 44.21
CA ASP A 540 -25.79 24.52 44.27
C ASP A 540 -25.47 25.04 42.86
N ALA A 541 -26.30 25.97 42.41
CA ALA A 541 -26.17 26.66 41.13
C ALA A 541 -25.02 27.69 41.19
N GLY A 542 -23.82 27.30 40.72
CA GLY A 542 -22.70 28.26 40.64
C GLY A 542 -21.44 27.81 39.90
N GLY A 543 -21.24 26.53 39.62
CA GLY A 543 -20.15 26.02 38.78
C GLY A 543 -20.70 25.23 37.59
N ALA A 544 -19.87 24.97 36.57
CA ALA A 544 -20.21 24.09 35.45
C ALA A 544 -20.68 22.73 36.00
N GLY A 545 -22.00 22.55 36.12
CA GLY A 545 -22.58 21.45 36.88
C GLY A 545 -22.41 20.12 36.15
N SER A 546 -22.34 19.03 36.92
CA SER A 546 -22.47 17.67 36.41
C SER A 546 -23.92 17.19 36.57
N ALA A 547 -24.38 16.39 35.62
CA ALA A 547 -25.66 15.72 35.64
C ALA A 547 -25.48 14.21 35.44
N VAL A 548 -26.51 13.42 35.73
CA VAL A 548 -26.49 11.96 35.62
C VAL A 548 -27.55 11.49 34.65
N LEU A 549 -27.13 10.62 33.72
CA LEU A 549 -28.02 9.81 32.90
C LEU A 549 -28.09 8.39 33.46
N VAL A 550 -29.29 7.83 33.56
CA VAL A 550 -29.51 6.43 33.94
C VAL A 550 -30.15 5.70 32.77
N ARG A 551 -29.47 4.67 32.28
CA ARG A 551 -29.93 3.83 31.17
C ARG A 551 -30.07 2.39 31.62
N GLY A 552 -30.93 1.61 30.99
CA GLY A 552 -30.91 0.15 31.18
C GLY A 552 -29.57 -0.41 30.73
N LEU A 553 -28.88 -1.18 31.58
CA LEU A 553 -27.54 -1.69 31.26
C LEU A 553 -27.55 -2.61 30.04
N VAL A 554 -28.64 -3.39 29.86
CA VAL A 554 -28.80 -4.30 28.72
C VAL A 554 -29.55 -3.65 27.56
N SER A 555 -30.66 -2.95 27.82
CA SER A 555 -31.51 -2.40 26.74
C SER A 555 -31.04 -1.06 26.20
N GLY A 556 -30.24 -0.32 26.96
CA GLY A 556 -29.83 1.05 26.61
C GLY A 556 -30.96 2.06 26.68
N GLU A 557 -32.18 1.67 27.08
CA GLU A 557 -33.35 2.56 27.15
C GLU A 557 -33.20 3.59 28.27
N ASP A 558 -33.82 4.75 28.08
CA ASP A 558 -33.95 5.75 29.15
C ASP A 558 -34.92 5.22 30.21
N LEU A 559 -34.44 5.09 31.44
CA LEU A 559 -35.25 4.59 32.55
C LEU A 559 -35.96 5.71 33.33
N GLY A 560 -35.84 6.97 32.89
CA GLY A 560 -36.75 8.09 33.12
C GLY A 560 -37.01 8.49 34.58
N ASP A 561 -37.59 7.59 35.37
CA ASP A 561 -38.06 7.76 36.75
C ASP A 561 -37.07 7.29 37.81
N VAL A 562 -36.00 6.58 37.43
CA VAL A 562 -35.01 6.06 38.39
C VAL A 562 -34.22 7.21 39.03
N ASP A 563 -34.37 7.37 40.34
CA ASP A 563 -33.53 8.26 41.14
C ASP A 563 -32.09 7.69 41.22
N PRO A 564 -31.07 8.41 40.72
CA PRO A 564 -29.67 7.99 40.85
C PRO A 564 -29.24 7.68 42.30
N ALA A 565 -29.86 8.32 43.30
CA ALA A 565 -29.58 8.07 44.71
C ALA A 565 -30.01 6.66 45.18
N HIS A 566 -30.95 6.02 44.46
CA HIS A 566 -31.44 4.68 44.76
C HIS A 566 -30.75 3.58 43.96
N VAL A 567 -29.77 3.92 43.12
CA VAL A 567 -28.98 2.93 42.37
C VAL A 567 -27.97 2.26 43.31
N LEU A 568 -28.12 0.95 43.48
CA LEU A 568 -27.21 0.13 44.29
C LEU A 568 -26.03 -0.34 43.42
N ARG A 569 -24.80 -0.01 43.83
CA ARG A 569 -23.58 -0.48 43.15
C ARG A 569 -23.22 -1.89 43.63
N PRO A 570 -22.61 -2.75 42.78
CA PRO A 570 -22.05 -4.02 43.23
C PRO A 570 -21.00 -3.79 44.32
N SER A 571 -21.08 -4.58 45.39
CA SER A 571 -20.12 -4.58 46.50
C SER A 571 -18.73 -5.04 46.04
N GLU A 572 -17.70 -4.70 46.81
CA GLU A 572 -16.32 -5.16 46.53
C GLU A 572 -16.22 -6.69 46.56
N GLU A 573 -16.98 -7.37 47.43
CA GLU A 573 -17.03 -8.83 47.50
C GLU A 573 -17.65 -9.45 46.24
N GLU A 574 -18.76 -8.87 45.74
CA GLU A 574 -19.37 -9.29 44.47
C GLU A 574 -18.43 -9.05 43.28
N ARG A 575 -17.71 -7.91 43.24
CA ARG A 575 -16.71 -7.62 42.21
C ARG A 575 -15.48 -8.53 42.33
N ALA A 576 -15.09 -8.93 43.54
CA ALA A 576 -13.96 -9.82 43.77
C ALA A 576 -14.29 -11.27 43.41
N GLY A 577 -15.53 -11.70 43.63
CA GLY A 577 -16.03 -13.03 43.27
C GLY A 577 -16.48 -13.19 41.81
N ALA A 578 -16.60 -12.10 41.05
CA ALA A 578 -16.94 -12.15 39.63
C ALA A 578 -15.85 -12.86 38.82
N PRO A 579 -16.23 -13.66 37.79
CA PRO A 579 -15.27 -14.45 37.00
C PRO A 579 -14.36 -13.58 36.13
N LEU A 580 -14.80 -12.36 35.80
CA LEU A 580 -14.05 -11.43 34.95
C LEU A 580 -13.42 -10.31 35.76
N GLY A 581 -12.22 -9.90 35.37
CA GLY A 581 -11.55 -8.71 35.87
C GLY A 581 -11.35 -7.66 34.77
N LEU A 582 -11.19 -6.40 35.18
CA LEU A 582 -10.94 -5.27 34.29
C LEU A 582 -9.58 -4.64 34.60
N SER A 583 -8.81 -4.33 33.56
CA SER A 583 -7.62 -3.50 33.64
C SER A 583 -7.65 -2.42 32.57
N ARG A 584 -7.13 -1.23 32.88
CA ARG A 584 -7.19 -0.05 32.02
C ARG A 584 -5.81 0.57 31.84
N GLY A 585 -5.39 0.70 30.58
CA GLY A 585 -4.32 1.59 30.13
C GLY A 585 -4.87 2.94 29.64
N ALA A 586 -4.02 3.79 29.06
CA ALA A 586 -4.46 5.09 28.53
C ALA A 586 -5.34 4.93 27.27
N ASP A 587 -5.00 3.98 26.41
CA ASP A 587 -5.54 3.75 25.07
C ASP A 587 -6.07 2.31 24.87
N TYR A 588 -5.99 1.46 25.90
CA TYR A 588 -6.53 0.11 25.88
C TYR A 588 -7.29 -0.25 27.16
N LEU A 589 -8.27 -1.13 27.01
CA LEU A 589 -8.98 -1.81 28.10
C LEU A 589 -8.84 -3.32 27.90
N ARG A 590 -8.47 -4.05 28.95
CA ARG A 590 -8.41 -5.53 28.91
C ARG A 590 -9.35 -6.12 29.95
N VAL A 591 -10.17 -7.06 29.49
CA VAL A 591 -10.97 -7.94 30.34
C VAL A 591 -10.29 -9.29 30.37
N TRP A 592 -10.08 -9.81 31.57
CA TRP A 592 -9.40 -11.09 31.80
C TRP A 592 -10.33 -12.04 32.55
N ASP A 593 -10.23 -13.33 32.23
CA ASP A 593 -10.83 -14.38 33.03
C ASP A 593 -9.93 -14.63 34.24
N ARG A 594 -10.49 -14.53 35.45
CA ARG A 594 -9.72 -14.67 36.69
C ARG A 594 -9.35 -16.12 36.99
N GLY A 595 -10.06 -17.09 36.41
CA GLY A 595 -9.81 -18.51 36.60
C GLY A 595 -8.65 -19.00 35.73
N SER A 596 -8.59 -18.57 34.47
CA SER A 596 -7.50 -18.93 33.55
C SER A 596 -6.35 -17.92 33.52
N GLU A 597 -6.55 -16.71 34.04
CA GLU A 597 -5.62 -15.57 33.94
C GLU A 597 -5.38 -15.10 32.48
N GLU A 598 -6.25 -15.49 31.55
CA GLU A 598 -6.16 -15.12 30.14
C GLU A 598 -6.97 -13.85 29.81
N VAL A 599 -6.50 -13.07 28.84
CA VAL A 599 -7.24 -11.92 28.31
C VAL A 599 -8.33 -12.42 27.38
N VAL A 600 -9.60 -12.26 27.78
CA VAL A 600 -10.78 -12.67 26.99
C VAL A 600 -11.28 -11.56 26.07
N ALA A 601 -10.96 -10.29 26.37
CA ALA A 601 -11.25 -9.17 25.47
C ALA A 601 -10.20 -8.08 25.61
N ALA A 602 -9.71 -7.57 24.48
CA ALA A 602 -8.85 -6.40 24.38
C ALA A 602 -9.53 -5.34 23.53
N LEU A 603 -9.97 -4.26 24.18
CA LEU A 603 -10.53 -3.09 23.54
C LEU A 603 -9.45 -2.06 23.28
N ILE A 604 -9.40 -1.59 22.04
CA ILE A 604 -8.52 -0.50 21.61
C ILE A 604 -9.41 0.60 21.04
N SER A 605 -9.09 1.85 21.33
CA SER A 605 -9.83 3.00 20.79
C SER A 605 -8.87 3.98 20.13
N ASP A 606 -9.37 4.65 19.09
CA ASP A 606 -8.73 5.80 18.47
C ASP A 606 -8.87 7.10 19.27
N THR A 607 -9.66 7.07 20.35
CA THR A 607 -9.81 8.15 21.34
C THR A 607 -9.54 7.61 22.74
N PRO A 608 -8.94 8.38 23.66
CA PRO A 608 -8.71 7.92 25.03
C PRO A 608 -10.00 7.50 25.73
N PHE A 609 -9.91 6.48 26.59
CA PHE A 609 -11.01 6.08 27.46
C PHE A 609 -11.15 7.06 28.63
N THR A 610 -12.30 7.73 28.75
CA THR A 610 -12.57 8.66 29.86
C THR A 610 -12.96 7.89 31.13
N ALA A 611 -13.77 6.84 30.99
CA ALA A 611 -14.20 5.99 32.10
C ALA A 611 -14.58 4.58 31.65
N ALA A 612 -14.50 3.60 32.57
CA ALA A 612 -14.99 2.24 32.35
C ALA A 612 -15.41 1.59 33.68
N ASP A 613 -16.43 0.72 33.64
CA ASP A 613 -16.84 -0.14 34.76
C ASP A 613 -17.31 -1.50 34.21
N LEU A 614 -17.13 -2.57 34.98
CA LEU A 614 -17.48 -3.94 34.57
C LEU A 614 -18.48 -4.53 35.56
N SER A 615 -19.61 -5.01 35.06
CA SER A 615 -20.61 -5.66 35.88
C SER A 615 -20.24 -7.11 36.22
N PRO A 616 -20.72 -7.66 37.35
CA PRO A 616 -20.46 -9.05 37.72
C PRO A 616 -20.94 -10.08 36.70
N ASP A 617 -21.95 -9.74 35.89
CA ASP A 617 -22.49 -10.56 34.79
C ASP A 617 -21.77 -10.34 33.45
N GLY A 618 -20.64 -9.64 33.43
CA GLY A 618 -19.77 -9.51 32.27
C GLY A 618 -20.20 -8.46 31.24
N ILE A 619 -20.92 -7.42 31.66
CA ILE A 619 -21.22 -6.25 30.83
C ILE A 619 -20.22 -5.14 31.13
N LEU A 620 -19.40 -4.82 30.14
CA LEU A 620 -18.43 -3.75 30.17
C LEU A 620 -19.10 -2.45 29.71
N LEU A 621 -19.17 -1.46 30.60
CA LEU A 621 -19.62 -0.11 30.30
C LEU A 621 -18.40 0.78 30.10
N VAL A 622 -18.28 1.41 28.93
CA VAL A 622 -17.14 2.28 28.60
C VAL A 622 -17.59 3.62 28.08
N ALA A 623 -16.78 4.64 28.34
CA ALA A 623 -16.94 5.98 27.80
C ALA A 623 -15.65 6.46 27.14
N THR A 624 -15.81 7.16 26.02
CA THR A 624 -14.76 7.93 25.34
C THR A 624 -15.30 9.31 25.01
N GLU A 625 -14.50 10.17 24.38
CA GLU A 625 -14.95 11.48 23.88
C GLU A 625 -16.14 11.38 22.89
N ARG A 626 -16.33 10.21 22.27
CA ARG A 626 -17.43 9.97 21.31
C ARG A 626 -18.76 9.63 21.96
N GLY A 627 -18.77 9.18 23.21
CA GLY A 627 -19.98 8.64 23.83
C GLY A 627 -19.73 7.55 24.84
N ALA A 628 -20.83 6.97 25.31
CA ALA A 628 -20.85 5.81 26.17
C ALA A 628 -21.45 4.60 25.45
N LYS A 629 -20.95 3.40 25.73
CA LYS A 629 -21.46 2.14 25.17
C LYS A 629 -21.36 1.01 26.17
N ALA A 630 -22.26 0.04 26.05
CA ALA A 630 -22.21 -1.19 26.82
C ALA A 630 -21.94 -2.40 25.92
N LEU A 631 -21.01 -3.25 26.36
CA LEU A 631 -20.54 -4.43 25.64
C LEU A 631 -20.74 -5.66 26.52
N ARG A 632 -21.39 -6.69 26.01
CA ARG A 632 -21.42 -8.00 26.68
C ARG A 632 -20.17 -8.77 26.31
N ILE A 633 -19.29 -9.00 27.27
CA ILE A 633 -18.10 -9.83 27.08
C ILE A 633 -18.52 -11.29 26.97
N ARG A 634 -17.98 -12.00 25.97
CA ARG A 634 -18.15 -13.44 25.82
C ARG A 634 -16.88 -14.10 26.35
N SER A 635 -17.03 -15.02 27.29
CA SER A 635 -15.91 -15.88 27.69
C SER A 635 -15.54 -16.76 26.49
N ALA A 636 -14.24 -16.91 26.21
CA ALA A 636 -13.78 -17.93 25.27
C ALA A 636 -14.23 -19.30 25.79
N ASP A 637 -14.96 -20.05 24.97
CA ASP A 637 -15.22 -21.46 25.27
C ASP A 637 -13.86 -22.17 25.26
N PRO A 638 -13.50 -23.01 26.26
CA PRO A 638 -12.16 -23.62 26.39
C PRO A 638 -11.91 -24.76 25.37
N ALA A 639 -12.29 -24.56 24.11
CA ALA A 639 -12.26 -25.57 23.06
C ALA A 639 -11.68 -25.08 21.73
N ILE A 640 -10.62 -24.25 21.73
CA ILE A 640 -9.63 -24.26 20.64
C ILE A 640 -8.22 -24.12 21.25
N ALA A 641 -7.67 -25.24 21.69
CA ALA A 641 -6.24 -25.43 21.86
C ALA A 641 -5.89 -26.84 21.39
N SER A 642 -5.79 -27.02 20.08
CA SER A 642 -5.03 -28.08 19.40
C SER A 642 -4.75 -27.66 17.97
#